data_AF-A0A8J8AEC4-F1
#
_entry.id   AF-A0A8J8AEC4-F1
#
_cell.length_a   1.000
_cell.length_b   1.000
_cell.length_c   1.000
_cell.angle_alpha   90.00
_cell.angle_beta   90.00
_cell.angle_gamma   90.00
#
_symmetry.space_group_name_H-M   'P 1'
#
loop_
_entity.id
_entity.type
_entity.pdbx_description
1 polymer ?
#
loop_
_entity_poly.entity_id
_entity_poly.type
_entity_poly.pdbx_seq_one_letter_code
_entity_poly.pdbx_strand_id
1 'polypeptide(L)'
;MITGEKEKLLKIIFESFYVEGDVIELRVFQVRHNKKTYARSTAEYFVFPRDFEKLIEVANRWEQRIRSGKTPWSGVYFGVHPRKAEVLQKQAEKKEKRGYYFARDEDVERFNVIYVDMDLFRDVSEDEAITLTIGDKEIILSRDWLLKHKEEAEAFKKKFAEKLVEKIEEDLGFAPFLVADSGFGLHLYFKLSQPVSDHSTYVSYFNIIREYLVDLFAELLGDRGLAEEIIDSKVYNAQRVSRLPFSVNSKKAFVFTKEGVKFYPENLLDVEVIFFDESNIVKDEQLEELIKKKEKAKSAKKKIAANVELGDELHYKDEWERYIKKHGLEEVIKQADLSNTFEIESKESLDTLTKHLLKFFWKGKRNEFFLKMPAFLLTRGVGAETIIKIFDRILYLTREVLDLDEDDIGNRVNAVISTIKNYYKTKASEGHTESTKKLKFGWKSYFFKIDKENPPSGPLEETLKALELQDSIVKHMMDYFDGIDDETFTELFGQSKEEILGVSVENLKKLYRDDPERAKEIVKEFIIGILRAMNLEIRLLRKYARKVLRTSKGEVRVNRENKKEKKRGRPSKEEIALEQLRELSKDEILVNVVNTNVEEIENVHRFVLEAILALPNIGDYETIKEVIKKIEEALLRYYRELEKEAILEIIKLKEVKVQEGTKLRLLIKLIGNFDVELSYKVGSKGITAVPIMSEEKPTGLFEVKKIEDIVDMYSQLNTAFYEAIGKPLYLGKDKIREIVAEMLSIDELDVLLKYNEMFKAVCSSYYFYIYNALRKFTEELAKKAITKEENELKEIKATFINFIDIVEKYKGDKIRATDAITILERDGKRIMIIPTTLLKSFVESTKTLKKLKAFWRDKKFLLKDVAVTENTAVSRKKITVYHLDYERVREFYFKETGVDLEEQLQEYVEESWDEGYIRTIKDLILSELYQKGSLSLDELRMRIGYEELLEKAVRQLVAEGFVEVRDNKLYLKEVTV
;
A
#
# COMPACT_ATOMS: atom_id res chain seq x y z
N MET A 1 -38.73 9.93 -25.54
CA MET A 1 -38.67 8.93 -26.61
C MET A 1 -38.05 9.57 -27.83
N ILE A 2 -37.21 8.82 -28.53
CA ILE A 2 -36.40 9.24 -29.65
C ILE A 2 -37.20 8.99 -30.93
N THR A 3 -37.83 10.02 -31.46
CA THR A 3 -38.68 9.96 -32.66
C THR A 3 -38.56 11.23 -33.47
N GLY A 4 -38.77 11.16 -34.79
CA GLY A 4 -38.87 12.35 -35.65
C GLY A 4 -37.57 13.15 -35.71
N GLU A 5 -37.60 14.42 -35.34
CA GLU A 5 -36.43 15.31 -35.37
C GLU A 5 -35.34 14.87 -34.39
N LYS A 6 -35.71 14.35 -33.20
CA LYS A 6 -34.74 13.85 -32.20
C LYS A 6 -33.96 12.65 -32.73
N GLU A 7 -34.61 11.79 -33.51
CA GLU A 7 -33.98 10.63 -34.14
C GLU A 7 -32.99 11.05 -35.23
N LYS A 8 -33.39 11.99 -36.09
CA LYS A 8 -32.52 12.57 -37.12
C LYS A 8 -31.29 13.24 -36.50
N LEU A 9 -31.50 14.06 -35.47
CA LEU A 9 -30.41 14.75 -34.77
C LEU A 9 -29.49 13.76 -34.05
N LEU A 10 -30.03 12.73 -33.40
CA LEU A 10 -29.23 11.68 -32.77
C LEU A 10 -28.37 10.92 -33.79
N LYS A 11 -28.89 10.69 -35.01
CA LYS A 11 -28.13 10.07 -36.09
C LYS A 11 -26.92 10.94 -36.47
N ILE A 12 -27.12 12.23 -36.70
CA ILE A 12 -26.05 13.19 -37.02
C ILE A 12 -25.01 13.25 -35.89
N ILE A 13 -25.48 13.25 -34.64
CA ILE A 13 -24.59 13.17 -33.47
C ILE A 13 -23.75 11.89 -33.54
N PHE A 14 -24.36 10.74 -33.78
CA PHE A 14 -23.66 9.44 -33.85
C PHE A 14 -22.67 9.37 -35.00
N GLU A 15 -22.94 10.01 -36.14
CA GLU A 15 -21.99 10.16 -37.25
C GLU A 15 -20.71 10.93 -36.84
N SER A 16 -20.76 11.71 -35.75
CA SER A 16 -19.57 12.33 -35.15
C SER A 16 -18.82 11.44 -34.17
N PHE A 17 -19.45 10.39 -33.63
CA PHE A 17 -18.81 9.41 -32.74
C PHE A 17 -18.30 8.16 -33.49
N TYR A 18 -18.95 7.80 -34.59
CA TYR A 18 -18.86 6.49 -35.24
C TYR A 18 -18.75 6.61 -36.75
N VAL A 19 -18.02 5.67 -37.36
CA VAL A 19 -17.94 5.50 -38.82
C VAL A 19 -18.62 4.20 -39.24
N GLU A 20 -18.77 4.01 -40.56
CA GLU A 20 -19.34 2.79 -41.11
C GLU A 20 -18.57 1.53 -40.67
N GLY A 21 -19.30 0.55 -40.14
CA GLY A 21 -18.77 -0.71 -39.62
C GLY A 21 -18.51 -0.73 -38.12
N ASP A 22 -18.54 0.41 -37.44
CA ASP A 22 -18.31 0.48 -35.99
C ASP A 22 -19.39 -0.24 -35.18
N VAL A 23 -19.00 -0.82 -34.05
CA VAL A 23 -19.95 -1.44 -33.12
C VAL A 23 -20.28 -0.48 -31.98
N ILE A 24 -21.54 -0.07 -31.89
CA ILE A 24 -22.08 0.75 -30.82
C ILE A 24 -22.58 -0.15 -29.70
N GLU A 25 -22.18 0.14 -28.47
CA GLU A 25 -22.76 -0.46 -27.28
C GLU A 25 -23.96 0.36 -26.79
N LEU A 26 -25.09 -0.30 -26.50
CA LEU A 26 -26.20 0.28 -25.77
C LEU A 26 -26.39 -0.48 -24.45
N ARG A 27 -26.52 0.22 -23.33
CA ARG A 27 -26.51 -0.38 -21.98
C ARG A 27 -27.55 0.25 -21.07
N VAL A 28 -28.12 -0.57 -20.18
CA VAL A 28 -28.95 -0.12 -19.04
C VAL A 28 -28.39 -0.67 -17.73
N PHE A 29 -28.27 0.20 -16.74
CA PHE A 29 -27.84 -0.18 -15.39
C PHE A 29 -29.02 -0.26 -14.44
N GLN A 30 -29.06 -1.30 -13.60
CA GLN A 30 -29.95 -1.35 -12.44
C GLN A 30 -29.67 -0.18 -11.48
N VAL A 31 -30.72 0.34 -10.83
CA VAL A 31 -30.57 1.21 -9.65
C VAL A 31 -30.17 0.32 -8.46
N ARG A 32 -29.09 0.68 -7.76
CA ARG A 32 -28.52 -0.12 -6.65
C ARG A 32 -29.00 0.43 -5.30
N HIS A 33 -29.43 -0.45 -4.39
CA HIS A 33 -29.64 -0.11 -2.97
C HIS A 33 -29.21 -1.27 -2.06
N ASN A 34 -28.37 -1.00 -1.05
CA ASN A 34 -27.93 -1.95 -0.01
C ASN A 34 -27.57 -3.36 -0.53
N LYS A 35 -26.81 -3.44 -1.63
CA LYS A 35 -26.35 -4.70 -2.26
C LYS A 35 -27.45 -5.66 -2.73
N LYS A 36 -28.75 -5.31 -2.65
CA LYS A 36 -29.85 -6.11 -3.20
C LYS A 36 -30.13 -5.72 -4.65
N THR A 37 -30.24 -6.72 -5.53
CA THR A 37 -30.49 -6.54 -6.97
C THR A 37 -31.94 -6.83 -7.30
N TYR A 38 -32.67 -5.82 -7.80
CA TYR A 38 -34.09 -5.94 -8.19
C TYR A 38 -34.29 -6.06 -9.70
N ALA A 39 -33.26 -5.76 -10.51
CA ALA A 39 -33.27 -5.94 -11.97
C ALA A 39 -31.88 -6.35 -12.48
N ARG A 40 -31.82 -7.07 -13.59
CA ARG A 40 -30.53 -7.37 -14.26
C ARG A 40 -30.13 -6.19 -15.15
N SER A 41 -28.86 -5.77 -15.06
CA SER A 41 -28.26 -4.88 -16.07
C SER A 41 -28.22 -5.61 -17.42
N THR A 42 -28.28 -4.87 -18.52
CA THR A 42 -28.30 -5.45 -19.88
C THR A 42 -27.49 -4.58 -20.84
N ALA A 43 -26.84 -5.22 -21.81
CA ALA A 43 -26.13 -4.56 -22.91
C ALA A 43 -26.44 -5.25 -24.24
N GLU A 44 -26.65 -4.44 -25.27
CA GLU A 44 -26.85 -4.84 -26.66
C GLU A 44 -25.86 -4.07 -27.56
N TYR A 45 -25.49 -4.65 -28.70
CA TYR A 45 -24.48 -4.08 -29.60
C TYR A 45 -25.01 -4.02 -31.03
N PHE A 46 -24.66 -2.96 -31.76
CA PHE A 46 -25.25 -2.62 -33.05
C PHE A 46 -24.16 -2.15 -34.02
N VAL A 47 -24.20 -2.59 -35.27
CA VAL A 47 -23.25 -2.12 -36.30
C VAL A 47 -23.76 -0.81 -36.90
N PHE A 48 -22.97 0.26 -36.82
CA PHE A 48 -23.32 1.57 -37.36
C PHE A 48 -22.93 1.71 -38.84
N PRO A 49 -23.71 2.43 -39.68
CA PRO A 49 -25.06 2.94 -39.43
C PRO A 49 -26.16 1.89 -39.69
N ARG A 50 -25.80 0.69 -40.18
CA ARG A 50 -26.72 -0.35 -40.65
C ARG A 50 -27.81 -0.72 -39.65
N ASP A 51 -27.47 -0.83 -38.38
CA ASP A 51 -28.35 -1.26 -37.29
C ASP A 51 -28.85 -0.06 -36.44
N PHE A 52 -28.75 1.18 -36.93
CA PHE A 52 -29.17 2.39 -36.20
C PHE A 52 -30.67 2.37 -35.85
N GLU A 53 -31.56 2.05 -36.80
CA GLU A 53 -33.01 1.98 -36.55
C GLU A 53 -33.33 0.96 -35.45
N LYS A 54 -32.69 -0.22 -35.47
CA LYS A 54 -32.84 -1.25 -34.42
C LYS A 54 -32.34 -0.75 -33.07
N LEU A 55 -31.25 0.01 -33.04
CA LEU A 55 -30.74 0.63 -31.81
C LEU A 55 -31.79 1.56 -31.21
N ILE A 56 -32.44 2.40 -32.03
CA ILE A 56 -33.50 3.32 -31.59
C ILE A 56 -34.72 2.56 -31.08
N GLU A 57 -35.17 1.51 -31.76
CA GLU A 57 -36.26 0.65 -31.30
C GLU A 57 -35.97 0.06 -29.91
N VAL A 58 -34.74 -0.44 -29.70
CA VAL A 58 -34.31 -1.02 -28.43
C VAL A 58 -34.23 0.05 -27.33
N ALA A 59 -33.66 1.22 -27.63
CA ALA A 59 -33.56 2.34 -26.70
C ALA A 59 -34.95 2.83 -26.26
N ASN A 60 -35.88 3.05 -27.20
CA ASN A 60 -37.25 3.47 -26.92
C ASN A 60 -38.02 2.42 -26.09
N ARG A 61 -37.84 1.13 -26.40
CA ARG A 61 -38.43 0.03 -25.60
C ARG A 61 -37.90 0.03 -24.17
N TRP A 62 -36.61 0.27 -23.96
CA TRP A 62 -36.02 0.37 -22.63
C TRP A 62 -36.49 1.62 -21.88
N GLU A 63 -36.53 2.77 -22.55
CA GLU A 63 -37.08 4.02 -22.01
C GLU A 63 -38.53 3.85 -21.56
N GLN A 64 -39.39 3.23 -22.38
CA GLN A 64 -40.80 2.99 -22.06
C GLN A 64 -40.96 2.13 -20.79
N ARG A 65 -40.08 1.14 -20.57
CA ARG A 65 -40.06 0.33 -19.35
C ARG A 65 -39.64 1.13 -18.12
N ILE A 66 -38.73 2.09 -18.28
CA ILE A 66 -38.34 3.01 -17.21
C ILE A 66 -39.49 3.95 -16.86
N ARG A 67 -40.05 4.64 -17.87
CA ARG A 67 -41.14 5.61 -17.69
C ARG A 67 -42.42 4.99 -17.11
N SER A 68 -42.69 3.73 -17.42
CA SER A 68 -43.84 2.99 -16.85
C SER A 68 -43.57 2.35 -15.49
N GLY A 69 -42.37 2.55 -14.91
CA GLY A 69 -42.00 1.95 -13.62
C GLY A 69 -41.81 0.43 -13.65
N LYS A 70 -41.89 -0.21 -14.83
CA LYS A 70 -41.82 -1.67 -14.98
C LYS A 70 -40.45 -2.25 -14.65
N THR A 71 -39.38 -1.47 -14.82
CA THR A 71 -38.02 -1.92 -14.48
C THR A 71 -37.23 -0.79 -13.80
N PRO A 72 -36.61 -1.03 -12.63
CA PRO A 72 -35.77 -0.05 -11.94
C PRO A 72 -34.37 0.06 -12.56
N TRP A 73 -34.31 0.52 -13.81
CA TRP A 73 -33.05 0.95 -14.44
C TRP A 73 -32.82 2.44 -14.20
N SER A 74 -31.55 2.87 -14.21
CA SER A 74 -31.12 4.26 -13.91
C SER A 74 -31.12 5.21 -15.10
N GLY A 75 -31.35 4.68 -16.30
CA GLY A 75 -31.32 5.38 -17.58
C GLY A 75 -30.85 4.48 -18.72
N VAL A 76 -30.88 5.02 -19.93
CA VAL A 76 -30.33 4.38 -21.14
C VAL A 76 -28.98 5.02 -21.45
N TYR A 77 -27.99 4.19 -21.74
CA TYR A 77 -26.60 4.60 -21.95
C TYR A 77 -26.09 4.06 -23.28
N PHE A 78 -25.15 4.77 -23.88
CA PHE A 78 -24.42 4.32 -25.07
C PHE A 78 -22.91 4.33 -24.78
N GLY A 79 -22.16 3.43 -25.42
CA GLY A 79 -20.71 3.52 -25.45
C GLY A 79 -20.29 4.86 -26.06
N VAL A 80 -19.25 5.50 -25.55
CA VAL A 80 -18.73 6.73 -26.17
C VAL A 80 -17.81 6.39 -27.35
N HIS A 81 -17.19 5.21 -27.31
CA HIS A 81 -16.20 4.76 -28.29
C HIS A 81 -16.65 3.48 -29.00
N PRO A 82 -16.27 3.30 -30.28
CA PRO A 82 -16.56 2.08 -31.02
C PRO A 82 -15.96 0.86 -30.33
N ARG A 83 -16.73 -0.22 -30.32
CA ARG A 83 -16.28 -1.54 -29.86
C ARG A 83 -15.74 -2.34 -31.02
N LYS A 84 -14.86 -3.30 -30.72
CA LYS A 84 -14.35 -4.21 -31.75
C LYS A 84 -15.44 -5.14 -32.27
N ALA A 85 -15.32 -5.55 -33.53
CA ALA A 85 -16.28 -6.45 -34.16
C ALA A 85 -16.41 -7.80 -33.42
N GLU A 86 -15.34 -8.29 -32.76
CA GLU A 86 -15.37 -9.56 -32.02
C GLU A 86 -16.33 -9.51 -30.82
N VAL A 87 -16.73 -8.32 -30.34
CA VAL A 87 -17.71 -8.19 -29.26
C VAL A 87 -19.06 -8.78 -29.65
N LEU A 88 -19.44 -8.72 -30.93
CA LEU A 88 -20.66 -9.32 -31.43
C LEU A 88 -20.63 -10.86 -31.29
N GLN A 89 -19.48 -11.48 -31.59
CA GLN A 89 -19.27 -12.92 -31.42
C GLN A 89 -19.25 -13.29 -29.93
N LYS A 90 -18.48 -12.55 -29.12
CA LYS A 90 -18.43 -12.73 -27.65
C LYS A 90 -19.82 -12.60 -27.02
N GLN A 91 -20.64 -11.67 -27.50
CA GLN A 91 -22.01 -11.50 -27.05
C GLN A 91 -22.85 -12.72 -27.44
N ALA A 92 -22.79 -13.20 -28.69
CA ALA A 92 -23.52 -14.38 -29.14
C ALA A 92 -23.18 -15.62 -28.30
N GLU A 93 -21.89 -15.92 -28.12
CA GLU A 93 -21.39 -17.05 -27.32
C GLU A 93 -21.80 -16.97 -25.84
N LYS A 94 -21.78 -15.77 -25.25
CA LYS A 94 -22.08 -15.59 -23.82
C LYS A 94 -23.56 -15.39 -23.55
N LYS A 95 -24.36 -14.97 -24.54
CA LYS A 95 -25.82 -14.89 -24.43
C LYS A 95 -26.40 -16.28 -24.18
N GLU A 96 -25.81 -17.34 -24.76
CA GLU A 96 -26.17 -18.73 -24.50
C GLU A 96 -25.83 -19.20 -23.06
N LYS A 97 -24.75 -18.68 -22.46
CA LYS A 97 -24.24 -19.17 -21.16
C LYS A 97 -24.67 -18.33 -19.94
N ARG A 98 -24.78 -17.00 -20.09
CA ARG A 98 -24.92 -16.04 -18.97
C ARG A 98 -25.91 -14.89 -19.24
N GLY A 99 -26.50 -14.82 -20.43
CA GLY A 99 -27.58 -13.88 -20.77
C GLY A 99 -27.17 -12.46 -21.15
N TYR A 100 -25.91 -12.04 -20.95
CA TYR A 100 -25.40 -10.73 -21.39
C TYR A 100 -23.86 -10.68 -21.39
N TYR A 101 -23.28 -9.75 -22.15
CA TYR A 101 -21.84 -9.44 -22.16
C TYR A 101 -21.62 -7.94 -22.02
N PHE A 102 -20.75 -7.53 -21.09
CA PHE A 102 -20.32 -6.14 -20.92
C PHE A 102 -18.91 -5.98 -21.47
N ALA A 103 -18.76 -5.06 -22.42
CA ALA A 103 -17.47 -4.71 -23.01
C ALA A 103 -16.49 -4.23 -21.94
N ARG A 104 -15.23 -4.61 -22.13
CA ARG A 104 -14.07 -4.23 -21.34
C ARG A 104 -13.25 -3.15 -22.04
N ASP A 105 -12.25 -2.57 -21.38
CA ASP A 105 -11.36 -1.58 -22.00
C ASP A 105 -10.66 -2.14 -23.26
N GLU A 106 -10.26 -3.41 -23.23
CA GLU A 106 -9.65 -4.14 -24.37
C GLU A 106 -10.59 -4.34 -25.57
N ASP A 107 -11.91 -4.19 -25.36
CA ASP A 107 -12.94 -4.33 -26.38
C ASP A 107 -13.25 -2.99 -27.09
N VAL A 108 -12.56 -1.91 -26.72
CA VAL A 108 -12.62 -0.63 -27.44
C VAL A 108 -11.68 -0.69 -28.63
N GLU A 109 -12.19 -0.29 -29.80
CA GLU A 109 -11.43 -0.31 -31.06
C GLU A 109 -10.50 0.90 -31.16
N ARG A 110 -11.04 2.10 -30.91
CA ARG A 110 -10.32 3.38 -31.00
C ARG A 110 -11.08 4.50 -30.28
N PHE A 111 -10.40 5.61 -30.02
CA PHE A 111 -10.89 6.76 -29.28
C PHE A 111 -11.11 7.95 -30.21
N ASN A 112 -12.37 8.28 -30.51
CA ASN A 112 -12.73 9.38 -31.42
C ASN A 112 -13.07 10.69 -30.69
N VAL A 113 -13.35 10.61 -29.39
CA VAL A 113 -13.95 11.70 -28.62
C VAL A 113 -13.35 11.72 -27.21
N ILE A 114 -13.05 12.87 -26.64
CA ILE A 114 -12.81 13.00 -25.20
C ILE A 114 -14.14 13.27 -24.50
N TYR A 115 -14.49 12.46 -23.50
CA TYR A 115 -15.75 12.57 -22.76
C TYR A 115 -15.49 12.99 -21.31
N VAL A 116 -16.20 14.04 -20.87
CA VAL A 116 -16.15 14.56 -19.50
C VAL A 116 -17.55 14.54 -18.90
N ASP A 117 -17.67 14.06 -17.66
CA ASP A 117 -18.92 13.98 -16.90
C ASP A 117 -18.84 14.95 -15.70
N MET A 118 -19.78 15.89 -15.63
CA MET A 118 -19.84 16.94 -14.62
C MET A 118 -21.13 16.82 -13.82
N ASP A 119 -21.07 16.26 -12.61
CA ASP A 119 -22.21 16.02 -11.72
C ASP A 119 -22.51 17.29 -10.89
N LEU A 120 -23.06 18.31 -11.56
CA LEU A 120 -23.32 19.64 -10.97
C LEU A 120 -24.21 19.60 -9.73
N PHE A 121 -25.27 18.80 -9.73
CA PHE A 121 -26.21 18.67 -8.61
C PHE A 121 -25.91 17.42 -7.80
N ARG A 122 -25.39 17.64 -6.59
CA ARG A 122 -24.82 16.61 -5.74
C ARG A 122 -25.85 15.88 -4.89
N ASP A 123 -25.50 14.65 -4.49
CA ASP A 123 -26.30 13.83 -3.56
C ASP A 123 -26.02 14.18 -2.09
N VAL A 124 -26.33 15.42 -1.71
CA VAL A 124 -26.17 15.98 -0.36
C VAL A 124 -27.46 16.69 0.06
N SER A 125 -27.65 16.93 1.37
CA SER A 125 -28.79 17.73 1.83
C SER A 125 -28.67 19.18 1.35
N GLU A 126 -29.81 19.87 1.21
CA GLU A 126 -29.84 21.29 0.81
C GLU A 126 -28.98 22.17 1.74
N ASP A 127 -28.97 21.89 3.05
CA ASP A 127 -28.18 22.64 4.04
C ASP A 127 -26.65 22.47 3.88
N GLU A 128 -26.21 21.39 3.23
CA GLU A 128 -24.79 21.07 2.98
C GLU A 128 -24.35 21.41 1.55
N ALA A 129 -25.30 21.81 0.71
CA ALA A 129 -25.06 22.08 -0.70
C ALA A 129 -24.56 23.52 -0.92
N ILE A 130 -23.86 23.72 -2.03
CA ILE A 130 -23.40 25.05 -2.43
C ILE A 130 -24.60 25.84 -2.92
N THR A 131 -24.72 27.05 -2.40
CA THR A 131 -25.63 28.05 -2.91
C THR A 131 -24.90 28.97 -3.89
N LEU A 132 -25.42 29.07 -5.11
CA LEU A 132 -25.00 30.06 -6.11
C LEU A 132 -26.08 31.12 -6.26
N THR A 133 -25.72 32.38 -6.12
CA THR A 133 -26.60 33.50 -6.43
C THR A 133 -26.36 33.96 -7.86
N ILE A 134 -27.37 33.84 -8.72
CA ILE A 134 -27.29 34.23 -10.14
C ILE A 134 -28.40 35.24 -10.42
N GLY A 135 -28.02 36.53 -10.43
CA GLY A 135 -28.99 37.61 -10.44
C GLY A 135 -29.79 37.62 -9.14
N ASP A 136 -31.12 37.60 -9.24
CA ASP A 136 -32.03 37.60 -8.09
C ASP A 136 -32.42 36.19 -7.61
N LYS A 137 -31.84 35.15 -8.22
CA LYS A 137 -32.19 33.76 -7.95
C LYS A 137 -31.09 33.02 -7.20
N GLU A 138 -31.52 32.20 -6.26
CA GLU A 138 -30.68 31.33 -5.47
C GLU A 138 -30.78 29.90 -6.01
N ILE A 139 -29.66 29.36 -6.47
CA ILE A 139 -29.55 28.00 -7.00
C ILE A 139 -28.78 27.16 -5.99
N ILE A 140 -29.41 26.11 -5.46
CA ILE A 140 -28.77 25.18 -4.53
C ILE A 140 -28.35 23.93 -5.30
N LEU A 141 -27.05 23.62 -5.30
CA LEU A 141 -26.46 22.53 -6.08
C LEU A 141 -26.68 21.14 -5.44
N SER A 142 -27.92 20.83 -5.06
CA SER A 142 -28.35 19.52 -4.55
C SER A 142 -29.36 18.84 -5.46
N ARG A 143 -29.37 17.50 -5.48
CA ARG A 143 -30.36 16.73 -6.27
C ARG A 143 -31.77 16.95 -5.78
N ASP A 144 -31.96 17.12 -4.47
CA ASP A 144 -33.28 17.31 -3.88
C ASP A 144 -33.87 18.69 -4.27
N TRP A 145 -33.04 19.73 -4.28
CA TRP A 145 -33.43 21.05 -4.77
C TRP A 145 -33.78 21.00 -6.26
N LEU A 146 -32.94 20.37 -7.09
CA LEU A 146 -33.22 20.22 -8.52
C LEU A 146 -34.57 19.54 -8.79
N LEU A 147 -34.90 18.49 -8.03
CA LEU A 147 -36.16 17.77 -8.21
C LEU A 147 -37.38 18.63 -7.84
N LYS A 148 -37.25 19.57 -6.89
CA LYS A 148 -38.28 20.56 -6.53
C LYS A 148 -38.36 21.73 -7.52
N HIS A 149 -37.24 22.13 -8.12
CA HIS A 149 -37.07 23.33 -8.95
C HIS A 149 -36.59 23.01 -10.38
N LYS A 150 -37.19 22.02 -11.03
CA LYS A 150 -36.70 21.46 -12.30
C LYS A 150 -36.51 22.50 -13.41
N GLU A 151 -37.52 23.32 -13.67
CA GLU A 151 -37.47 24.33 -14.73
C GLU A 151 -36.33 25.35 -14.49
N GLU A 152 -36.10 25.71 -13.24
CA GLU A 152 -35.03 26.63 -12.85
C GLU A 152 -33.65 25.98 -12.99
N ALA A 153 -33.53 24.71 -12.59
CA ALA A 153 -32.31 23.94 -12.76
C ALA A 153 -31.97 23.70 -14.24
N GLU A 154 -32.96 23.44 -15.10
CA GLU A 154 -32.81 23.29 -16.55
C GLU A 154 -32.33 24.61 -17.19
N ALA A 155 -32.99 25.72 -16.87
CA ALA A 155 -32.59 27.04 -17.35
C ALA A 155 -31.16 27.41 -16.89
N PHE A 156 -30.81 27.09 -15.64
CA PHE A 156 -29.47 27.27 -15.11
C PHE A 156 -28.45 26.44 -15.89
N LYS A 157 -28.65 25.12 -16.02
CA LYS A 157 -27.73 24.22 -16.74
C LYS A 157 -27.51 24.66 -18.18
N LYS A 158 -28.57 25.10 -18.86
CA LYS A 158 -28.46 25.60 -20.24
C LYS A 158 -27.57 26.85 -20.33
N LYS A 159 -27.88 27.88 -19.54
CA LYS A 159 -27.10 29.13 -19.52
C LYS A 159 -25.66 28.90 -19.05
N PHE A 160 -25.48 27.99 -18.10
CA PHE A 160 -24.17 27.61 -17.60
C PHE A 160 -23.36 26.89 -18.67
N ALA A 161 -23.95 25.93 -19.38
CA ALA A 161 -23.30 25.22 -20.47
C ALA A 161 -22.90 26.16 -21.61
N GLU A 162 -23.77 27.08 -22.02
CA GLU A 162 -23.46 28.09 -23.06
C GLU A 162 -22.22 28.91 -22.69
N LYS A 163 -22.19 29.47 -21.48
CA LYS A 163 -21.03 30.22 -20.97
C LYS A 163 -19.77 29.36 -20.84
N LEU A 164 -19.94 28.11 -20.43
CA LEU A 164 -18.83 27.18 -20.30
C LEU A 164 -18.21 26.88 -21.67
N VAL A 165 -19.03 26.67 -22.70
CA VAL A 165 -18.56 26.47 -24.08
C VAL A 165 -17.80 27.70 -24.57
N GLU A 166 -18.36 28.90 -24.43
CA GLU A 166 -17.70 30.16 -24.79
C GLU A 166 -16.34 30.29 -24.10
N LYS A 167 -16.29 29.99 -22.80
CA LYS A 167 -15.07 30.10 -22.01
C LYS A 167 -14.00 29.07 -22.41
N ILE A 168 -14.41 27.83 -22.65
CA ILE A 168 -13.53 26.77 -23.16
C ILE A 168 -12.93 27.20 -24.52
N GLU A 169 -13.76 27.74 -25.41
CA GLU A 169 -13.30 28.18 -26.73
C GLU A 169 -12.33 29.36 -26.64
N GLU A 170 -12.64 30.35 -25.79
CA GLU A 170 -11.78 31.50 -25.53
C GLU A 170 -10.38 31.06 -25.03
N ASP A 171 -10.34 30.16 -24.05
CA ASP A 171 -9.11 29.81 -23.35
C ASP A 171 -8.29 28.73 -24.08
N LEU A 172 -8.95 27.75 -24.70
CA LEU A 172 -8.28 26.61 -25.34
C LEU A 172 -8.21 26.71 -26.87
N GLY A 173 -8.97 27.62 -27.49
CA GLY A 173 -9.03 27.76 -28.95
C GLY A 173 -9.78 26.62 -29.65
N PHE A 174 -10.58 25.86 -28.90
CA PHE A 174 -11.52 24.85 -29.40
C PHE A 174 -12.67 24.68 -28.41
N ALA A 175 -13.80 24.17 -28.87
CA ALA A 175 -15.00 23.94 -28.05
C ALA A 175 -15.40 22.45 -28.06
N PRO A 176 -16.19 21.97 -27.08
CA PRO A 176 -16.87 20.70 -27.22
C PRO A 176 -17.80 20.73 -28.44
N PHE A 177 -17.95 19.61 -29.13
CA PHE A 177 -18.88 19.49 -30.26
C PHE A 177 -20.29 19.12 -29.80
N LEU A 178 -20.42 18.56 -28.59
CA LEU A 178 -21.69 18.21 -27.98
C LEU A 178 -21.63 18.51 -26.49
N VAL A 179 -22.70 19.12 -25.97
CA VAL A 179 -22.99 19.21 -24.54
C VAL A 179 -24.40 18.71 -24.31
N ALA A 180 -24.54 17.70 -23.46
CA ALA A 180 -25.83 17.11 -23.11
C ALA A 180 -26.13 17.29 -21.61
N ASP A 181 -27.38 17.63 -21.30
CA ASP A 181 -27.91 17.58 -19.95
C ASP A 181 -28.11 16.11 -19.54
N SER A 182 -27.37 15.64 -18.54
CA SER A 182 -27.52 14.28 -18.05
C SER A 182 -28.71 14.15 -17.09
N GLY A 183 -29.36 15.25 -16.72
CA GLY A 183 -30.42 15.37 -15.73
C GLY A 183 -29.89 16.01 -14.44
N PHE A 184 -28.81 15.47 -13.85
CA PHE A 184 -28.19 16.04 -12.63
C PHE A 184 -26.93 16.86 -12.92
N GLY A 185 -26.52 16.97 -14.19
CA GLY A 185 -25.24 17.54 -14.55
C GLY A 185 -25.07 17.67 -16.06
N LEU A 186 -23.85 17.91 -16.50
CA LEU A 186 -23.49 18.09 -17.91
C LEU A 186 -22.52 17.03 -18.38
N HIS A 187 -22.74 16.55 -19.60
CA HIS A 187 -21.84 15.67 -20.32
C HIS A 187 -21.23 16.44 -21.49
N LEU A 188 -19.92 16.59 -21.50
CA LEU A 188 -19.18 17.31 -22.55
C LEU A 188 -18.42 16.31 -23.42
N TYR A 189 -18.42 16.58 -24.72
CA TYR A 189 -17.77 15.73 -25.70
C TYR A 189 -16.92 16.58 -26.64
N PHE A 190 -15.66 16.22 -26.79
CA PHE A 190 -14.69 16.89 -27.65
C PHE A 190 -14.27 15.95 -28.77
N LYS A 191 -14.60 16.29 -30.02
CA LYS A 191 -14.31 15.44 -31.17
C LYS A 191 -12.86 15.61 -31.59
N LEU A 192 -12.12 14.53 -31.70
CA LEU A 192 -10.73 14.56 -32.15
C LEU A 192 -10.68 14.61 -33.69
N SER A 193 -9.71 15.33 -34.24
CA SER A 193 -9.49 15.38 -35.69
C SER A 193 -9.09 14.03 -36.27
N GLN A 194 -8.42 13.20 -35.48
CA GLN A 194 -8.07 11.82 -35.81
C GLN A 194 -8.38 10.88 -34.64
N PRO A 195 -8.84 9.64 -34.92
CA PRO A 195 -8.97 8.63 -33.89
C PRO A 195 -7.63 8.29 -33.25
N VAL A 196 -7.58 8.29 -31.93
CA VAL A 196 -6.44 7.80 -31.17
C VAL A 196 -6.59 6.29 -30.99
N SER A 197 -5.55 5.51 -31.28
CA SER A 197 -5.53 4.05 -31.09
C SER A 197 -4.95 3.64 -29.74
N ASP A 198 -4.13 4.49 -29.14
CA ASP A 198 -3.46 4.24 -27.87
C ASP A 198 -4.23 4.82 -26.68
N HIS A 199 -4.45 4.00 -25.66
CA HIS A 199 -5.18 4.41 -24.47
C HIS A 199 -4.42 5.45 -23.64
N SER A 200 -3.08 5.40 -23.62
CA SER A 200 -2.29 6.32 -22.80
C SER A 200 -2.32 7.75 -23.35
N THR A 201 -2.29 7.91 -24.68
CA THR A 201 -2.50 9.19 -25.35
C THR A 201 -3.90 9.75 -25.07
N TYR A 202 -4.93 8.90 -25.16
CA TYR A 202 -6.30 9.29 -24.83
C TYR A 202 -6.43 9.82 -23.38
N VAL A 203 -5.85 9.11 -22.41
CA VAL A 203 -5.84 9.51 -21.00
C VAL A 203 -5.11 10.85 -20.82
N SER A 204 -4.02 11.07 -21.55
CA SER A 204 -3.27 12.33 -21.50
C SER A 204 -4.09 13.51 -22.01
N TYR A 205 -4.80 13.35 -23.12
CA TYR A 205 -5.72 14.36 -23.66
C TYR A 205 -6.89 14.63 -22.72
N PHE A 206 -7.50 13.57 -22.16
CA PHE A 206 -8.55 13.69 -21.15
C PHE A 206 -8.09 14.50 -19.93
N ASN A 207 -6.91 14.19 -19.40
CA ASN A 207 -6.40 14.84 -18.19
C ASN A 207 -6.17 16.34 -18.39
N ILE A 208 -5.76 16.79 -19.58
CA ILE A 208 -5.60 18.23 -19.84
C ILE A 208 -6.93 18.96 -19.79
N ILE A 209 -7.93 18.44 -20.51
CA ILE A 209 -9.26 19.06 -20.56
C ILE A 209 -9.87 19.02 -19.15
N ARG A 210 -9.74 17.89 -18.45
CA ARG A 210 -10.22 17.76 -17.07
C ARG A 210 -9.55 18.76 -16.13
N GLU A 211 -8.23 18.85 -16.14
CA GLU A 211 -7.51 19.76 -15.23
C GLU A 211 -7.88 21.22 -15.51
N TYR A 212 -8.00 21.62 -16.78
CA TYR A 212 -8.51 22.94 -17.13
C TYR A 212 -9.91 23.19 -16.56
N LEU A 213 -10.84 22.23 -16.71
CA LEU A 213 -12.19 22.38 -16.18
C LEU A 213 -12.20 22.41 -14.65
N VAL A 214 -11.32 21.66 -13.98
CA VAL A 214 -11.16 21.71 -12.52
C VAL A 214 -10.66 23.08 -12.08
N ASP A 215 -9.65 23.63 -12.75
CA ASP A 215 -9.11 24.96 -12.45
C ASP A 215 -10.20 26.03 -12.62
N LEU A 216 -10.91 26.00 -13.76
CA LEU A 216 -12.01 26.91 -14.05
C LEU A 216 -13.13 26.83 -13.01
N PHE A 217 -13.49 25.62 -12.55
CA PHE A 217 -14.50 25.43 -11.52
C PHE A 217 -14.01 25.81 -10.13
N ALA A 218 -12.73 25.60 -9.83
CA ALA A 218 -12.13 25.99 -8.56
C ALA A 218 -12.17 27.51 -8.40
N GLU A 219 -11.92 28.26 -9.48
CA GLU A 219 -12.06 29.72 -9.50
C GLU A 219 -13.51 30.15 -9.26
N LEU A 220 -14.47 29.47 -9.90
CA LEU A 220 -15.88 29.79 -9.76
C LEU A 220 -16.43 29.48 -8.35
N LEU A 221 -16.00 28.36 -7.76
CA LEU A 221 -16.54 27.85 -6.49
C LEU A 221 -15.69 28.25 -5.27
N GLY A 222 -14.48 28.75 -5.48
CA GLY A 222 -13.50 29.04 -4.41
C GLY A 222 -12.94 27.79 -3.73
N ASP A 223 -13.17 26.59 -4.28
CA ASP A 223 -12.72 25.32 -3.72
C ASP A 223 -12.38 24.30 -4.82
N ARG A 224 -11.08 24.02 -4.95
CA ARG A 224 -10.55 23.03 -5.89
C ARG A 224 -10.98 21.60 -5.57
N GLY A 225 -11.01 21.23 -4.29
CA GLY A 225 -11.40 19.86 -3.90
C GLY A 225 -12.85 19.58 -4.28
N LEU A 226 -13.70 20.58 -4.11
CA LEU A 226 -15.09 20.53 -4.56
C LEU A 226 -15.23 20.47 -6.08
N ALA A 227 -14.44 21.25 -6.82
CA ALA A 227 -14.39 21.18 -8.29
C ALA A 227 -13.97 19.78 -8.79
N GLU A 228 -13.00 19.15 -8.12
CA GLU A 228 -12.57 17.77 -8.41
C GLU A 228 -13.64 16.72 -8.11
N GLU A 229 -14.52 16.95 -7.13
CA GLU A 229 -15.66 16.08 -6.83
C GLU A 229 -16.78 16.19 -7.89
N ILE A 230 -16.99 17.38 -8.47
CA ILE A 230 -17.99 17.62 -9.52
C ILE A 230 -17.57 16.97 -10.85
N ILE A 231 -16.27 16.98 -11.18
CA ILE A 231 -15.76 16.49 -12.47
C ILE A 231 -15.23 15.06 -12.31
N ASP A 232 -16.02 14.06 -12.76
CA ASP A 232 -15.76 12.63 -12.50
C ASP A 232 -14.41 12.19 -13.08
N SER A 233 -13.45 11.91 -12.19
CA SER A 233 -12.12 11.43 -12.56
C SER A 233 -12.11 10.01 -13.10
N LYS A 234 -13.22 9.25 -13.05
CA LYS A 234 -13.25 7.83 -13.49
C LYS A 234 -13.64 7.65 -14.94
N VAL A 235 -13.98 8.73 -15.66
CA VAL A 235 -14.43 8.63 -17.05
C VAL A 235 -13.30 8.46 -18.07
N TYR A 236 -12.02 8.54 -17.64
CA TYR A 236 -10.87 8.19 -18.49
C TYR A 236 -10.84 6.71 -18.91
N ASN A 237 -11.62 5.83 -18.27
CA ASN A 237 -11.64 4.41 -18.65
C ASN A 237 -12.31 4.22 -20.01
N ALA A 238 -11.64 3.56 -20.95
CA ALA A 238 -12.08 3.38 -22.34
C ALA A 238 -13.49 2.79 -22.49
N GLN A 239 -13.84 1.84 -21.63
CA GLN A 239 -15.14 1.14 -21.64
C GLN A 239 -16.31 1.98 -21.12
N ARG A 240 -16.08 3.23 -20.70
CA ARG A 240 -17.13 4.07 -20.12
C ARG A 240 -18.27 4.30 -21.12
N VAL A 241 -19.46 4.43 -20.56
CA VAL A 241 -20.70 4.70 -21.29
C VAL A 241 -21.26 6.03 -20.80
N SER A 242 -21.90 6.76 -21.70
CA SER A 242 -22.58 8.01 -21.41
C SER A 242 -24.09 7.84 -21.53
N ARG A 243 -24.87 8.76 -20.95
CA ARG A 243 -26.33 8.85 -21.12
C ARG A 243 -26.66 9.06 -22.59
N LEU A 244 -27.57 8.26 -23.13
CA LEU A 244 -28.03 8.43 -24.51
C LEU A 244 -28.81 9.76 -24.63
N PRO A 245 -28.43 10.69 -25.52
CA PRO A 245 -29.22 11.90 -25.74
C PRO A 245 -30.66 11.58 -26.13
N PHE A 246 -31.59 12.44 -25.71
CA PHE A 246 -33.04 12.31 -25.90
C PHE A 246 -33.70 11.11 -25.19
N SER A 247 -32.99 10.50 -24.23
CA SER A 247 -33.51 9.44 -23.36
C SER A 247 -33.87 9.96 -21.95
N VAL A 248 -33.85 9.11 -20.92
CA VAL A 248 -34.23 9.44 -19.54
C VAL A 248 -33.14 9.12 -18.52
N ASN A 249 -33.14 9.90 -17.46
CA ASN A 249 -32.45 9.65 -16.20
C ASN A 249 -33.47 9.37 -15.09
N SER A 250 -33.32 8.23 -14.43
CA SER A 250 -34.24 7.73 -13.41
C SER A 250 -33.54 7.37 -12.10
N LYS A 251 -32.29 7.83 -11.87
CA LYS A 251 -31.51 7.50 -10.66
C LYS A 251 -32.27 7.77 -9.35
N LYS A 252 -33.07 8.84 -9.29
CA LYS A 252 -33.91 9.21 -8.12
C LYS A 252 -35.41 8.91 -8.29
N ALA A 253 -35.81 8.36 -9.44
CA ALA A 253 -37.20 7.96 -9.68
C ALA A 253 -37.56 6.62 -9.02
N PHE A 254 -36.58 5.81 -8.65
CA PHE A 254 -36.81 4.56 -7.92
C PHE A 254 -36.21 4.63 -6.52
N VAL A 255 -37.06 4.57 -5.50
CA VAL A 255 -36.65 4.53 -4.09
C VAL A 255 -36.92 3.14 -3.53
N PHE A 256 -35.89 2.52 -2.98
CA PHE A 256 -36.03 1.19 -2.39
C PHE A 256 -36.36 1.35 -0.92
N THR A 257 -37.51 0.81 -0.54
CA THR A 257 -37.98 0.76 0.85
C THR A 257 -37.95 -0.69 1.34
N LYS A 258 -38.18 -0.90 2.64
CA LYS A 258 -38.30 -2.26 3.20
C LYS A 258 -39.45 -3.06 2.56
N GLU A 259 -40.46 -2.38 2.04
CA GLU A 259 -41.67 -2.93 1.41
C GLU A 259 -41.49 -3.23 -0.09
N GLY A 260 -40.38 -2.79 -0.71
CA GLY A 260 -40.13 -2.95 -2.14
C GLY A 260 -39.68 -1.66 -2.83
N VAL A 261 -39.71 -1.66 -4.15
CA VAL A 261 -39.31 -0.51 -4.98
C VAL A 261 -40.51 0.41 -5.20
N LYS A 262 -40.43 1.65 -4.74
CA LYS A 262 -41.39 2.71 -5.07
C LYS A 262 -40.89 3.49 -6.28
N PHE A 263 -41.80 3.76 -7.22
CA PHE A 263 -41.52 4.51 -8.43
C PHE A 263 -42.21 5.88 -8.36
N TYR A 264 -41.42 6.95 -8.51
CA TYR A 264 -41.84 8.34 -8.52
C TYR A 264 -41.61 8.89 -9.93
N PRO A 265 -42.61 8.81 -10.84
CA PRO A 265 -42.47 9.28 -12.22
C PRO A 265 -42.13 10.76 -12.31
N GLU A 266 -42.58 11.57 -11.35
CA GLU A 266 -42.26 12.98 -11.20
C GLU A 266 -40.77 13.24 -10.94
N ASN A 267 -39.97 12.24 -10.56
CA ASN A 267 -38.53 12.37 -10.38
C ASN A 267 -37.73 11.94 -11.62
N LEU A 268 -38.40 11.60 -12.73
CA LEU A 268 -37.73 11.38 -14.00
C LEU A 268 -37.20 12.70 -14.56
N LEU A 269 -36.01 12.65 -15.13
CA LEU A 269 -35.36 13.77 -15.80
C LEU A 269 -35.05 13.36 -17.23
N ASP A 270 -35.32 14.25 -18.18
CA ASP A 270 -35.01 14.00 -19.59
C ASP A 270 -33.53 14.34 -19.87
N VAL A 271 -32.93 13.58 -20.78
CA VAL A 271 -31.56 13.83 -21.24
C VAL A 271 -31.66 14.67 -22.51
N GLU A 272 -31.28 15.94 -22.46
CA GLU A 272 -31.42 16.87 -23.58
C GLU A 272 -30.06 17.25 -24.17
N VAL A 273 -30.06 17.65 -25.44
CA VAL A 273 -28.89 18.24 -26.09
C VAL A 273 -28.98 19.75 -25.91
N ILE A 274 -28.00 20.33 -25.23
CA ILE A 274 -27.94 21.77 -24.98
C ILE A 274 -27.19 22.47 -26.11
N PHE A 275 -26.06 21.90 -26.51
CA PHE A 275 -25.19 22.44 -27.55
C PHE A 275 -24.75 21.31 -28.48
N PHE A 276 -24.79 21.55 -29.79
CA PHE A 276 -24.25 20.65 -30.81
C PHE A 276 -23.74 21.44 -32.01
N ASP A 277 -22.45 21.28 -32.31
CA ASP A 277 -21.81 21.83 -33.50
C ASP A 277 -20.81 20.81 -34.03
N GLU A 278 -21.13 20.18 -35.18
CA GLU A 278 -20.30 19.15 -35.79
C GLU A 278 -18.96 19.66 -36.32
N SER A 279 -18.82 20.98 -36.50
CA SER A 279 -17.62 21.62 -37.01
C SER A 279 -16.56 21.83 -35.93
N ASN A 280 -16.94 21.73 -34.64
CA ASN A 280 -16.04 21.79 -33.51
C ASN A 280 -15.19 20.52 -33.45
N ILE A 281 -13.97 20.62 -33.98
CA ILE A 281 -13.00 19.53 -34.03
C ILE A 281 -11.74 20.00 -33.31
N VAL A 282 -11.32 19.23 -32.31
CA VAL A 282 -10.08 19.44 -31.60
C VAL A 282 -8.96 18.80 -32.41
N LYS A 283 -7.97 19.60 -32.83
CA LYS A 283 -6.81 19.06 -33.52
C LYS A 283 -5.83 18.47 -32.52
N ASP A 284 -5.29 17.30 -32.82
CA ASP A 284 -4.28 16.65 -31.99
C ASP A 284 -3.09 17.59 -31.70
N GLU A 285 -2.67 18.41 -32.68
CA GLU A 285 -1.59 19.37 -32.47
C GLU A 285 -1.93 20.43 -31.40
N GLN A 286 -3.19 20.84 -31.26
CA GLN A 286 -3.62 21.80 -30.24
C GLN A 286 -3.50 21.17 -28.83
N LEU A 287 -3.96 19.92 -28.67
CA LEU A 287 -3.84 19.20 -27.41
C LEU A 287 -2.38 18.88 -27.10
N GLU A 288 -1.59 18.43 -28.07
CA GLU A 288 -0.15 18.22 -27.90
C GLU A 288 0.59 19.52 -27.60
N GLU A 289 0.20 20.66 -28.17
CA GLU A 289 0.80 21.95 -27.84
C GLU A 289 0.45 22.35 -26.42
N LEU A 290 -0.78 22.08 -25.94
CA LEU A 290 -1.15 22.26 -24.54
C LEU A 290 -0.40 21.29 -23.61
N ILE A 291 -0.23 20.01 -23.99
CA ILE A 291 0.66 19.06 -23.30
C ILE A 291 2.05 19.67 -23.24
N LYS A 292 2.64 20.05 -24.38
CA LYS A 292 4.01 20.57 -24.46
C LYS A 292 4.15 21.91 -23.75
N LYS A 293 3.14 22.79 -23.73
CA LYS A 293 3.15 24.06 -22.98
C LYS A 293 3.09 23.78 -21.48
N LYS A 294 2.27 22.83 -21.06
CA LYS A 294 2.15 22.40 -19.68
C LYS A 294 3.35 21.62 -19.19
N GLU A 295 3.89 20.74 -20.02
CA GLU A 295 5.14 20.04 -19.81
C GLU A 295 6.30 21.01 -19.89
N LYS A 296 6.32 22.02 -20.76
CA LYS A 296 7.34 23.08 -20.73
C LYS A 296 7.15 24.01 -19.54
N ALA A 297 5.93 24.25 -19.06
CA ALA A 297 5.71 25.00 -17.83
C ALA A 297 6.15 24.16 -16.62
N LYS A 298 5.79 22.87 -16.57
CA LYS A 298 6.24 21.89 -15.57
C LYS A 298 7.73 21.56 -15.69
N SER A 299 8.33 21.62 -16.87
CA SER A 299 9.75 21.34 -17.16
C SER A 299 10.60 22.60 -17.09
N ALA A 300 10.03 23.78 -17.28
CA ALA A 300 10.67 25.05 -16.91
C ALA A 300 10.61 25.19 -15.39
N LYS A 301 9.48 24.87 -14.75
CA LYS A 301 9.37 24.74 -13.29
C LYS A 301 10.24 23.60 -12.73
N LYS A 302 10.38 22.44 -13.41
CA LYS A 302 11.30 21.34 -13.05
C LYS A 302 12.76 21.62 -13.43
N LYS A 303 13.07 22.36 -14.51
CA LYS A 303 14.44 22.83 -14.80
C LYS A 303 14.86 23.92 -13.82
N ILE A 304 13.91 24.72 -13.34
CA ILE A 304 14.11 25.56 -12.18
C ILE A 304 14.37 24.64 -10.98
N ALA A 305 13.51 23.68 -10.64
CA ALA A 305 13.70 22.73 -9.53
C ALA A 305 15.03 21.94 -9.54
N ALA A 306 15.46 21.45 -10.71
CA ALA A 306 16.66 20.64 -10.90
C ALA A 306 17.95 21.46 -11.02
N ASN A 307 17.85 22.77 -11.30
CA ASN A 307 18.96 23.72 -11.32
C ASN A 307 18.74 24.92 -10.38
N VAL A 308 17.97 24.79 -9.28
CA VAL A 308 17.89 25.88 -8.29
C VAL A 308 19.22 25.93 -7.57
N GLU A 309 20.20 26.60 -8.17
CA GLU A 309 21.21 27.25 -7.36
C GLU A 309 20.51 28.35 -6.59
N LEU A 310 19.97 28.02 -5.40
CA LEU A 310 19.47 29.02 -4.46
C LEU A 310 20.63 30.00 -4.22
N GLY A 311 20.52 31.20 -4.77
CA GLY A 311 21.53 32.22 -4.62
C GLY A 311 21.67 32.63 -3.15
N ASP A 312 22.69 33.43 -2.85
CA ASP A 312 22.83 34.06 -1.54
C ASP A 312 21.82 35.21 -1.34
N GLU A 313 21.12 35.64 -2.40
CA GLU A 313 20.14 36.73 -2.39
C GLU A 313 18.72 36.24 -2.06
N LEU A 314 17.95 37.07 -1.35
CA LEU A 314 16.55 36.80 -1.00
C LEU A 314 15.64 36.97 -2.23
N HIS A 315 14.76 36.00 -2.47
CA HIS A 315 13.82 36.02 -3.59
C HIS A 315 12.77 37.12 -3.44
N TYR A 316 12.29 37.35 -2.21
CA TYR A 316 11.27 38.36 -1.89
C TYR A 316 11.85 39.54 -1.10
N LYS A 317 13.06 40.00 -1.47
CA LYS A 317 13.84 41.01 -0.74
C LYS A 317 13.03 42.26 -0.35
N ASP A 318 12.28 42.83 -1.29
CA ASP A 318 11.52 44.07 -1.06
C ASP A 318 10.46 43.92 0.04
N GLU A 319 9.77 42.77 0.08
CA GLU A 319 8.78 42.49 1.12
C GLU A 319 9.46 42.27 2.48
N TRP A 320 10.56 41.52 2.52
CA TRP A 320 11.34 41.36 3.74
C TRP A 320 11.82 42.70 4.29
N GLU A 321 12.43 43.55 3.46
CA GLU A 321 12.91 44.89 3.87
C GLU A 321 11.76 45.79 4.35
N ARG A 322 10.64 45.78 3.62
CA ARG A 322 9.42 46.52 4.00
C ARG A 322 8.95 46.14 5.40
N TYR A 323 8.86 44.84 5.70
CA TYR A 323 8.39 44.38 7.00
C TYR A 323 9.44 44.50 8.11
N ILE A 324 10.73 44.29 7.83
CA ILE A 324 11.84 44.56 8.76
C ILE A 324 11.75 46.01 9.25
N LYS A 325 11.59 46.96 8.32
CA LYS A 325 11.46 48.40 8.62
C LYS A 325 10.15 48.72 9.35
N LYS A 326 9.00 48.21 8.86
CA LYS A 326 7.68 48.40 9.49
C LYS A 326 7.67 47.95 10.95
N HIS A 327 8.41 46.89 11.26
CA HIS A 327 8.46 46.30 12.59
C HIS A 327 9.58 46.83 13.49
N GLY A 328 10.48 47.68 12.98
CA GLY A 328 11.64 48.17 13.73
C GLY A 328 12.57 47.03 14.20
N LEU A 329 12.73 46.00 13.36
CA LEU A 329 13.40 44.77 13.79
C LEU A 329 14.88 45.01 14.11
N GLU A 330 15.55 45.88 13.34
CA GLU A 330 16.96 46.21 13.54
C GLU A 330 17.22 46.88 14.90
N GLU A 331 16.34 47.79 15.35
CA GLU A 331 16.48 48.41 16.67
C GLU A 331 16.28 47.38 17.78
N VAL A 332 15.31 46.47 17.63
CA VAL A 332 15.03 45.43 18.64
C VAL A 332 16.18 44.42 18.75
N ILE A 333 16.79 44.01 17.63
CA ILE A 333 17.95 43.11 17.63
C ILE A 333 19.17 43.77 18.27
N LYS A 334 19.42 45.06 18.00
CA LYS A 334 20.54 45.82 18.62
C LYS A 334 20.42 45.94 20.14
N GLN A 335 19.19 45.94 20.65
CA GLN A 335 18.90 46.06 22.09
C GLN A 335 18.90 44.69 22.82
N ALA A 336 18.92 43.57 22.10
CA ALA A 336 18.85 42.23 22.67
C ALA A 336 20.24 41.61 22.87
N ASP A 337 20.38 40.73 23.89
CA ASP A 337 21.61 39.95 24.05
C ASP A 337 21.70 38.84 22.98
N LEU A 338 22.71 38.96 22.11
CA LEU A 338 23.00 38.04 21.00
C LEU A 338 24.02 36.95 21.36
N SER A 339 24.50 36.88 22.61
CA SER A 339 25.53 35.95 23.07
C SER A 339 25.21 34.47 22.79
N ASN A 340 23.93 34.13 22.65
CA ASN A 340 23.44 32.79 22.41
C ASN A 340 22.91 32.53 21.00
N THR A 341 23.05 33.49 20.08
CA THR A 341 22.59 33.38 18.68
C THR A 341 23.75 33.19 17.71
N PHE A 342 23.53 32.49 16.59
CA PHE A 342 24.52 32.30 15.52
C PHE A 342 23.85 32.36 14.14
N GLU A 343 24.61 32.79 13.12
CA GLU A 343 24.12 32.90 11.74
C GLU A 343 24.80 31.86 10.84
N ILE A 344 24.00 31.12 10.07
CA ILE A 344 24.43 30.08 9.14
C ILE A 344 24.69 30.72 7.77
N GLU A 345 25.92 30.59 7.27
CA GLU A 345 26.30 31.05 5.93
C GLU A 345 26.34 29.92 4.90
N SER A 346 26.53 28.67 5.33
CA SER A 346 26.54 27.52 4.42
C SER A 346 25.20 27.33 3.74
N LYS A 347 25.20 27.47 2.41
CA LYS A 347 24.07 27.14 1.54
C LYS A 347 23.58 25.70 1.74
N GLU A 348 24.48 24.74 1.89
CA GLU A 348 24.16 23.33 2.08
C GLU A 348 23.42 23.08 3.40
N SER A 349 23.84 23.75 4.48
CA SER A 349 23.17 23.69 5.78
C SER A 349 21.81 24.39 5.75
N LEU A 350 21.72 25.54 5.08
CA LEU A 350 20.45 26.24 4.86
C LEU A 350 19.47 25.37 4.06
N ASP A 351 19.94 24.68 3.01
CA ASP A 351 19.13 23.78 2.19
C ASP A 351 18.66 22.57 2.99
N THR A 352 19.55 21.99 3.80
CA THR A 352 19.21 20.85 4.66
C THR A 352 18.11 21.22 5.66
N LEU A 353 18.25 22.36 6.35
CA LEU A 353 17.24 22.84 7.29
C LEU A 353 15.92 23.20 6.59
N THR A 354 16.00 23.80 5.40
CA THR A 354 14.83 24.12 4.55
C THR A 354 14.08 22.84 4.17
N LYS A 355 14.78 21.81 3.71
CA LYS A 355 14.19 20.50 3.36
C LYS A 355 13.52 19.84 4.55
N HIS A 356 14.14 19.88 5.74
CA HIS A 356 13.48 19.34 6.92
C HIS A 356 12.21 20.10 7.30
N LEU A 357 12.21 21.43 7.18
CA LEU A 357 11.04 22.25 7.47
C LEU A 357 9.91 22.06 6.46
N LEU A 358 10.22 21.89 5.18
CA LEU A 358 9.21 21.66 4.13
C LEU A 358 8.36 20.40 4.39
N LYS A 359 8.91 19.39 5.07
CA LYS A 359 8.17 18.19 5.49
C LYS A 359 7.02 18.49 6.48
N PHE A 360 7.02 19.68 7.08
CA PHE A 360 5.95 20.16 7.96
C PHE A 360 5.05 21.21 7.29
N PHE A 361 5.16 21.43 5.97
CA PHE A 361 4.35 22.44 5.28
C PHE A 361 2.99 21.88 4.83
N TRP A 362 2.04 21.79 5.75
CA TRP A 362 0.75 21.16 5.45
C TRP A 362 -0.32 22.15 4.97
N LYS A 363 -1.11 21.74 3.96
CA LYS A 363 -2.12 22.57 3.27
C LYS A 363 -3.09 23.28 4.23
N GLY A 364 -3.60 22.59 5.25
CA GLY A 364 -4.51 23.17 6.25
C GLY A 364 -3.86 23.97 7.38
N LYS A 365 -2.52 24.09 7.40
CA LYS A 365 -1.74 24.69 8.49
C LYS A 365 -0.67 25.68 8.02
N ARG A 366 -0.73 26.15 6.76
CA ARG A 366 0.28 27.04 6.16
C ARG A 366 0.52 28.33 6.96
N ASN A 367 -0.54 29.03 7.37
CA ASN A 367 -0.42 30.27 8.15
C ASN A 367 0.24 30.00 9.52
N GLU A 368 -0.16 28.91 10.18
CA GLU A 368 0.41 28.52 11.47
C GLU A 368 1.88 28.12 11.32
N PHE A 369 2.28 27.52 10.20
CA PHE A 369 3.65 27.12 9.93
C PHE A 369 4.59 28.32 9.95
N PHE A 370 4.27 29.37 9.19
CA PHE A 370 5.06 30.61 9.13
C PHE A 370 5.05 31.41 10.44
N LEU A 371 4.10 31.16 11.33
CA LEU A 371 4.01 31.79 12.65
C LEU A 371 4.72 30.98 13.75
N LYS A 372 4.66 29.65 13.69
CA LYS A 372 5.11 28.76 14.78
C LYS A 372 6.48 28.13 14.52
N MET A 373 6.86 27.85 13.28
CA MET A 373 8.14 27.19 12.98
C MET A 373 9.37 28.10 13.09
N PRO A 374 9.33 29.42 12.81
CA PRO A 374 10.47 30.30 13.11
C PRO A 374 10.86 30.27 14.59
N ALA A 375 9.87 30.15 15.49
CA ALA A 375 10.12 30.02 16.92
C ALA A 375 10.89 28.75 17.31
N PHE A 376 10.74 27.65 16.56
CA PHE A 376 11.55 26.46 16.77
C PHE A 376 13.04 26.79 16.59
N LEU A 377 13.42 27.46 15.50
CA LEU A 377 14.81 27.84 15.21
C LEU A 377 15.36 28.86 16.21
N LEU A 378 14.59 29.92 16.52
CA LEU A 378 14.98 30.96 17.48
C LEU A 378 15.32 30.38 18.86
N THR A 379 14.49 29.47 19.35
CA THR A 379 14.69 28.83 20.66
C THR A 379 15.91 27.91 20.73
N ARG A 380 16.54 27.57 19.60
CA ARG A 380 17.83 26.84 19.56
C ARG A 380 19.05 27.75 19.35
N GLY A 381 18.82 29.06 19.17
CA GLY A 381 19.87 30.05 18.96
C GLY A 381 20.20 30.32 17.50
N VAL A 382 19.34 29.94 16.55
CA VAL A 382 19.51 30.38 15.16
C VAL A 382 19.13 31.87 15.05
N GLY A 383 19.99 32.64 14.40
CA GLY A 383 19.85 34.08 14.26
C GLY A 383 18.74 34.51 13.27
N ALA A 384 18.43 35.81 13.30
CA ALA A 384 17.32 36.37 12.53
C ALA A 384 17.58 36.31 11.01
N GLU A 385 18.81 36.57 10.58
CA GLU A 385 19.17 36.60 9.17
C GLU A 385 19.02 35.21 8.53
N THR A 386 19.49 34.19 9.24
CA THR A 386 19.35 32.78 8.86
C THR A 386 17.89 32.36 8.74
N ILE A 387 17.05 32.78 9.68
CA ILE A 387 15.61 32.44 9.65
C ILE A 387 14.94 33.09 8.43
N ILE A 388 15.25 34.35 8.14
CA ILE A 388 14.74 35.03 6.95
C ILE A 388 15.15 34.27 5.70
N LYS A 389 16.44 33.88 5.57
CA LYS A 389 16.93 33.08 4.42
C LYS A 389 16.21 31.73 4.29
N ILE A 390 16.03 31.00 5.39
CA ILE A 390 15.32 29.71 5.37
C ILE A 390 13.87 29.88 4.94
N PHE A 391 13.15 30.83 5.52
CA PHE A 391 11.72 31.01 5.23
C PHE A 391 11.46 31.69 3.88
N ASP A 392 12.38 32.49 3.37
CA ASP A 392 12.38 32.96 1.97
C ASP A 392 12.51 31.79 0.99
N ARG A 393 13.44 30.87 1.24
CA ARG A 393 13.60 29.63 0.45
C ARG A 393 12.37 28.73 0.54
N ILE A 394 11.76 28.61 1.72
CA ILE A 394 10.52 27.85 1.87
C ILE A 394 9.42 28.50 1.03
N LEU A 395 9.21 29.81 1.12
CA LEU A 395 8.20 30.52 0.32
C LEU A 395 8.40 30.30 -1.17
N TYR A 396 9.64 30.46 -1.64
CA TYR A 396 9.99 30.25 -3.04
C TYR A 396 9.71 28.81 -3.49
N LEU A 397 10.17 27.81 -2.72
CA LEU A 397 9.97 26.41 -3.06
C LEU A 397 8.49 26.01 -2.99
N THR A 398 7.73 26.50 -2.01
CA THR A 398 6.31 26.15 -1.90
C THR A 398 5.48 26.82 -2.98
N ARG A 399 5.77 28.06 -3.35
CA ARG A 399 4.96 28.83 -4.29
C ARG A 399 5.41 28.61 -5.74
N GLU A 400 6.68 28.83 -6.02
CA GLU A 400 7.20 28.85 -7.39
C GLU A 400 7.54 27.45 -7.92
N VAL A 401 7.94 26.53 -7.03
CA VAL A 401 8.37 25.17 -7.40
C VAL A 401 7.27 24.14 -7.22
N LEU A 402 6.64 24.11 -6.05
CA LEU A 402 5.67 23.07 -5.68
C LEU A 402 4.20 23.46 -5.94
N ASP A 403 3.91 24.73 -6.18
CA ASP A 403 2.53 25.25 -6.35
C ASP A 403 1.60 24.92 -5.17
N LEU A 404 2.18 24.95 -3.97
CA LEU A 404 1.55 24.61 -2.70
C LEU A 404 1.24 25.83 -1.85
N ASP A 405 1.39 27.08 -2.29
CA ASP A 405 0.96 28.25 -1.52
C ASP A 405 0.43 29.35 -2.46
N GLU A 406 -0.88 29.59 -2.41
CA GLU A 406 -1.60 30.58 -3.22
C GLU A 406 -1.80 31.91 -2.47
N ASP A 407 -1.45 31.96 -1.17
CA ASP A 407 -1.69 33.11 -0.29
C ASP A 407 -0.70 34.28 -0.52
N ASP A 408 -1.07 35.46 -0.01
CA ASP A 408 -0.26 36.69 -0.07
C ASP A 408 1.10 36.52 0.67
N ILE A 409 2.19 36.66 -0.09
CA ILE A 409 3.59 36.66 0.39
C ILE A 409 3.77 37.64 1.55
N GLY A 410 3.15 38.82 1.46
CA GLY A 410 3.26 39.87 2.48
C GLY A 410 2.77 39.40 3.84
N ASN A 411 1.71 38.60 3.89
CA ASN A 411 1.18 38.04 5.14
C ASN A 411 2.13 37.02 5.78
N ARG A 412 2.81 36.21 4.96
CA ARG A 412 3.78 35.21 5.44
C ARG A 412 5.03 35.85 5.99
N VAL A 413 5.60 36.79 5.22
CA VAL A 413 6.75 37.59 5.63
C VAL A 413 6.45 38.33 6.93
N ASN A 414 5.27 38.96 7.02
CA ASN A 414 4.82 39.62 8.24
C ASN A 414 4.75 38.68 9.45
N ALA A 415 4.25 37.44 9.28
CA ALA A 415 4.17 36.46 10.36
C ALA A 415 5.56 36.04 10.87
N VAL A 416 6.52 35.79 9.97
CA VAL A 416 7.89 35.44 10.33
C VAL A 416 8.56 36.61 11.07
N ILE A 417 8.51 37.82 10.50
CA ILE A 417 9.12 39.01 11.10
C ILE A 417 8.51 39.34 12.46
N SER A 418 7.18 39.25 12.60
CA SER A 418 6.48 39.43 13.88
C SER A 418 6.98 38.44 14.95
N THR A 419 7.19 37.18 14.56
CA THR A 419 7.71 36.13 15.45
C THR A 419 9.14 36.44 15.90
N ILE A 420 10.02 36.83 14.98
CA ILE A 420 11.41 37.22 15.28
C ILE A 420 11.42 38.43 16.22
N LYS A 421 10.66 39.49 15.90
CA LYS A 421 10.55 40.68 16.74
C LYS A 421 10.11 40.35 18.16
N ASN A 422 9.05 39.56 18.31
CA ASN A 422 8.52 39.23 19.62
C ASN A 422 9.54 38.43 20.46
N TYR A 423 10.30 37.53 19.83
CA TYR A 423 11.38 36.79 20.49
C TYR A 423 12.48 37.73 21.02
N TYR A 424 13.03 38.59 20.18
CA TYR A 424 14.09 39.51 20.60
C TYR A 424 13.62 40.60 21.57
N LYS A 425 12.38 41.07 21.43
CA LYS A 425 11.76 41.98 22.43
C LYS A 425 11.67 41.33 23.80
N THR A 426 11.32 40.05 23.85
CA THR A 426 11.28 39.27 25.10
C THR A 426 12.69 39.09 25.67
N LYS A 427 13.69 38.77 24.82
CA LYS A 427 15.10 38.66 25.23
C LYS A 427 15.68 39.97 25.77
N ALA A 428 15.31 41.12 25.18
CA ALA A 428 15.73 42.43 25.67
C ALA A 428 15.09 42.79 27.02
N SER A 429 13.88 42.29 27.33
CA SER A 429 13.20 42.54 28.61
C SER A 429 13.54 41.53 29.71
N GLU A 430 14.25 40.43 29.42
CA GLU A 430 14.67 39.41 30.42
C GLU A 430 15.57 39.99 31.54
N GLY A 431 16.07 41.22 31.41
CA GLY A 431 16.80 41.95 32.46
C GLY A 431 15.92 42.80 33.40
N HIS A 432 14.62 42.98 33.12
CA HIS A 432 13.71 43.85 33.88
C HIS A 432 12.38 43.14 34.11
N THR A 433 12.09 42.76 35.37
CA THR A 433 10.87 42.13 35.93
C THR A 433 10.78 40.60 35.96
N GLU A 434 10.75 40.05 37.18
CA GLU A 434 10.47 38.65 37.56
C GLU A 434 9.04 38.17 37.22
N SER A 435 8.19 39.01 36.63
CA SER A 435 6.76 38.71 36.42
C SER A 435 6.37 38.34 34.99
N THR A 436 7.30 38.31 34.01
CA THR A 436 7.00 37.77 32.67
C THR A 436 7.05 36.23 32.67
N LYS A 437 6.15 35.61 33.44
CA LYS A 437 5.85 34.18 33.31
C LYS A 437 5.42 33.89 31.87
N LYS A 438 6.35 33.31 31.10
CA LYS A 438 6.10 32.42 29.96
C LYS A 438 5.25 33.01 28.82
N LEU A 439 5.79 33.98 28.07
CA LEU A 439 5.49 34.03 26.63
C LEU A 439 6.17 32.81 25.98
N LYS A 440 5.54 31.64 26.10
CA LYS A 440 5.98 30.41 25.45
C LYS A 440 5.76 30.57 23.95
N PHE A 441 6.83 30.77 23.19
CA PHE A 441 6.82 30.63 21.73
C PHE A 441 6.50 29.16 21.39
N GLY A 442 5.20 28.87 21.29
CA GLY A 442 4.64 27.53 21.39
C GLY A 442 4.66 26.77 20.08
N TRP A 443 5.83 26.60 19.47
CA TRP A 443 5.98 25.82 18.23
C TRP A 443 5.41 24.41 18.35
N LYS A 444 5.50 23.80 19.55
CA LYS A 444 4.89 22.49 19.86
C LYS A 444 3.39 22.42 19.55
N SER A 445 2.67 23.55 19.67
CA SER A 445 1.22 23.62 19.40
C SER A 445 0.87 23.59 17.91
N TYR A 446 1.89 23.59 17.04
CA TYR A 446 1.71 23.30 15.62
C TYR A 446 1.32 21.83 15.42
N PHE A 447 1.87 20.93 16.23
CA PHE A 447 1.73 19.48 16.11
C PHE A 447 0.82 18.87 17.19
N PHE A 448 0.95 19.35 18.43
CA PHE A 448 0.44 18.67 19.62
C PHE A 448 -0.64 19.47 20.35
N LYS A 449 -1.51 18.77 21.09
CA LYS A 449 -2.36 19.36 22.12
C LYS A 449 -1.48 19.67 23.33
N ILE A 450 -1.50 20.92 23.80
CA ILE A 450 -0.68 21.35 24.95
C ILE A 450 -1.58 21.68 26.12
N ASP A 451 -1.43 20.93 27.21
CA ASP A 451 -1.98 21.32 28.51
C ASP A 451 -1.21 22.55 29.04
N LYS A 452 -1.94 23.64 29.25
CA LYS A 452 -1.39 24.92 29.72
C LYS A 452 -1.12 24.91 31.23
N GLU A 453 -1.82 24.07 31.98
CA GLU A 453 -1.75 24.03 33.45
C GLU A 453 -0.58 23.16 33.93
N ASN A 454 -0.34 22.02 33.29
CA ASN A 454 0.77 21.10 33.60
C ASN A 454 1.60 20.72 32.37
N PRO A 455 2.48 21.60 31.88
CA PRO A 455 3.34 21.29 30.74
C PRO A 455 4.37 20.22 31.13
N PRO A 456 4.51 19.12 30.37
CA PRO A 456 5.50 18.10 30.66
C PRO A 456 6.93 18.69 30.64
N SER A 457 7.74 18.28 31.62
CA SER A 457 9.13 18.71 31.82
C SER A 457 10.07 17.51 31.71
N GLY A 458 11.11 17.63 30.88
CA GLY A 458 12.08 16.56 30.64
C GLY A 458 12.87 16.79 29.35
N PRO A 459 13.67 15.79 28.92
CA PRO A 459 14.27 15.76 27.59
C PRO A 459 13.22 16.04 26.50
N LEU A 460 13.62 16.72 25.42
CA LEU A 460 12.69 17.16 24.37
C LEU A 460 11.89 15.98 23.81
N GLU A 461 12.53 14.86 23.52
CA GLU A 461 11.90 13.69 22.91
C GLU A 461 10.85 13.05 23.82
N GLU A 462 11.16 12.81 25.10
CA GLU A 462 10.20 12.30 26.09
C GLU A 462 9.03 13.26 26.27
N THR A 463 9.31 14.56 26.28
CA THR A 463 8.29 15.60 26.37
C THR A 463 7.36 15.58 25.14
N LEU A 464 7.89 15.34 23.94
CA LEU A 464 7.08 15.24 22.71
C LEU A 464 6.31 13.91 22.65
N LYS A 465 6.91 12.80 23.11
CA LYS A 465 6.25 11.49 23.23
C LYS A 465 5.09 11.52 24.23
N ALA A 466 5.19 12.32 25.29
CA ALA A 466 4.10 12.49 26.26
C ALA A 466 2.92 13.35 25.74
N LEU A 467 3.12 14.16 24.69
CA LEU A 467 2.07 15.05 24.18
C LEU A 467 1.17 14.32 23.18
N GLU A 468 -0.14 14.58 23.24
CA GLU A 468 -1.11 14.04 22.29
C GLU A 468 -1.00 14.78 20.95
N LEU A 469 -1.01 14.04 19.84
CA LEU A 469 -1.03 14.63 18.49
C LEU A 469 -2.40 15.27 18.23
N GLN A 470 -2.44 16.43 17.58
CA GLN A 470 -3.72 17.00 17.14
C GLN A 470 -4.37 16.10 16.09
N ASP A 471 -5.67 15.81 16.23
CA ASP A 471 -6.37 14.83 15.40
C ASP A 471 -6.33 15.16 13.90
N SER A 472 -6.32 16.45 13.53
CA SER A 472 -6.29 16.87 12.14
C SER A 472 -4.94 16.68 11.44
N ILE A 473 -3.86 16.45 12.18
CA ILE A 473 -2.49 16.44 11.65
C ILE A 473 -2.26 15.25 10.72
N VAL A 474 -2.77 14.08 11.08
CA VAL A 474 -2.65 12.88 10.24
C VAL A 474 -3.28 13.13 8.87
N LYS A 475 -4.48 13.73 8.85
CA LYS A 475 -5.18 14.10 7.60
C LYS A 475 -4.39 15.13 6.79
N HIS A 476 -3.98 16.23 7.41
CA HIS A 476 -3.23 17.28 6.72
C HIS A 476 -1.90 16.80 6.13
N MET A 477 -1.25 15.86 6.80
CA MET A 477 -0.02 15.25 6.32
C MET A 477 -0.27 14.32 5.12
N MET A 478 -1.32 13.49 5.17
CA MET A 478 -1.72 12.65 4.02
C MET A 478 -2.09 13.51 2.81
N ASP A 479 -2.89 14.57 2.99
CA ASP A 479 -3.28 15.49 1.92
C ASP A 479 -2.06 16.17 1.28
N TYR A 480 -1.04 16.52 2.08
CA TYR A 480 0.22 17.08 1.59
C TYR A 480 1.00 16.07 0.74
N PHE A 481 1.17 14.84 1.22
CA PHE A 481 1.90 13.81 0.48
C PHE A 481 1.17 13.32 -0.76
N ASP A 482 -0.15 13.42 -0.81
CA ASP A 482 -0.93 13.19 -2.03
C ASP A 482 -0.74 14.30 -3.07
N GLY A 483 -0.60 15.54 -2.61
CA GLY A 483 -0.50 16.73 -3.46
C GLY A 483 0.85 16.89 -4.18
N ILE A 484 1.88 16.11 -3.81
CA ILE A 484 3.19 16.12 -4.45
C ILE A 484 3.42 14.74 -5.04
N ASP A 485 3.84 14.61 -6.30
CA ASP A 485 4.18 13.30 -6.86
C ASP A 485 5.47 12.73 -6.24
N ASP A 486 5.61 11.40 -6.23
CA ASP A 486 6.72 10.73 -5.52
C ASP A 486 8.09 10.99 -6.16
N GLU A 487 8.13 11.27 -7.47
CA GLU A 487 9.36 11.62 -8.19
C GLU A 487 9.85 13.00 -7.74
N THR A 488 8.99 14.02 -7.79
CA THR A 488 9.28 15.38 -7.31
C THR A 488 9.65 15.37 -5.83
N PHE A 489 8.95 14.56 -5.02
CA PHE A 489 9.26 14.39 -3.61
C PHE A 489 10.68 13.80 -3.42
N THR A 490 11.01 12.75 -4.17
CA THR A 490 12.34 12.12 -4.11
C THR A 490 13.43 13.05 -4.61
N GLU A 491 13.20 13.83 -5.66
CA GLU A 491 14.16 14.84 -6.16
C GLU A 491 14.47 15.89 -5.10
N LEU A 492 13.45 16.37 -4.37
CA LEU A 492 13.62 17.39 -3.34
C LEU A 492 14.27 16.84 -2.06
N PHE A 493 13.84 15.68 -1.58
CA PHE A 493 14.23 15.15 -0.28
C PHE A 493 15.30 14.05 -0.34
N GLY A 494 15.66 13.58 -1.54
CA GLY A 494 16.62 12.50 -1.77
C GLY A 494 16.13 11.11 -1.35
N GLN A 495 14.85 10.99 -0.99
CA GLN A 495 14.21 9.78 -0.48
C GLN A 495 12.72 9.79 -0.87
N SER A 496 12.15 8.62 -1.11
CA SER A 496 10.71 8.49 -1.41
C SER A 496 9.85 8.79 -0.18
N LYS A 497 8.54 8.98 -0.40
CA LYS A 497 7.59 9.17 0.72
C LYS A 497 7.58 7.98 1.65
N GLU A 498 7.63 6.76 1.10
CA GLU A 498 7.62 5.53 1.87
C GLU A 498 8.90 5.37 2.70
N GLU A 499 10.06 5.70 2.14
CA GLU A 499 11.33 5.68 2.89
C GLU A 499 11.34 6.66 4.07
N ILE A 500 10.72 7.83 3.89
CA ILE A 500 10.65 8.86 4.94
C ILE A 500 9.59 8.55 6.00
N LEU A 501 8.46 7.96 5.61
CA LEU A 501 7.35 7.64 6.51
C LEU A 501 7.47 6.25 7.16
N GLY A 502 8.27 5.35 6.60
CA GLY A 502 8.33 3.93 6.96
C GLY A 502 7.12 3.12 6.49
N VAL A 503 6.14 3.75 5.86
CA VAL A 503 4.94 3.15 5.28
C VAL A 503 4.50 3.95 4.05
N SER A 504 3.90 3.27 3.06
CA SER A 504 3.28 3.98 1.93
C SER A 504 2.09 4.85 2.37
N VAL A 505 1.82 5.92 1.61
CA VAL A 505 0.71 6.85 1.89
C VAL A 505 -0.64 6.12 1.82
N GLU A 506 -0.83 5.20 0.87
CA GLU A 506 -1.99 4.30 0.79
C GLU A 506 -2.17 3.45 2.04
N ASN A 507 -1.08 2.88 2.57
CA ASN A 507 -1.12 2.08 3.80
C ASN A 507 -1.43 2.94 5.01
N LEU A 508 -0.89 4.16 5.10
CA LEU A 508 -1.22 5.10 6.17
C LEU A 508 -2.70 5.52 6.11
N LYS A 509 -3.26 5.77 4.92
CA LYS A 509 -4.71 6.04 4.74
C LYS A 509 -5.59 4.86 5.10
N LYS A 510 -5.11 3.65 4.84
CA LYS A 510 -5.81 2.43 5.23
C LYS A 510 -5.78 2.28 6.75
N LEU A 511 -4.61 2.42 7.37
CA LEU A 511 -4.45 2.42 8.82
C LEU A 511 -5.29 3.52 9.47
N TYR A 512 -5.33 4.73 8.94
CA TYR A 512 -6.16 5.79 9.52
C TYR A 512 -7.67 5.48 9.51
N ARG A 513 -8.14 4.62 8.58
CA ARG A 513 -9.53 4.15 8.55
C ARG A 513 -9.78 2.96 9.48
N ASP A 514 -8.82 2.04 9.55
CA ASP A 514 -8.96 0.76 10.24
C ASP A 514 -8.52 0.84 11.71
N ASP A 515 -7.48 1.63 12.01
CA ASP A 515 -6.86 1.89 13.32
C ASP A 515 -6.27 3.33 13.40
N PRO A 516 -7.10 4.34 13.71
CA PRO A 516 -6.68 5.74 13.76
C PRO A 516 -5.57 6.04 14.77
N GLU A 517 -5.52 5.29 15.87
CA GLU A 517 -4.52 5.51 16.92
C GLU A 517 -3.13 5.04 16.47
N ARG A 518 -3.07 3.89 15.78
CA ARG A 518 -1.81 3.45 15.18
C ARG A 518 -1.31 4.40 14.09
N ALA A 519 -2.22 4.96 13.29
CA ALA A 519 -1.85 5.99 12.30
C ALA A 519 -1.30 7.26 12.97
N LYS A 520 -1.92 7.74 14.07
CA LYS A 520 -1.42 8.87 14.86
C LYS A 520 -0.04 8.60 15.42
N GLU A 521 0.22 7.38 15.90
CA GLU A 521 1.52 6.99 16.43
C GLU A 521 2.62 7.07 15.36
N ILE A 522 2.37 6.53 14.16
CA ILE A 522 3.32 6.61 13.02
C ILE A 522 3.61 8.08 12.66
N VAL A 523 2.57 8.91 12.53
CA VAL A 523 2.73 10.34 12.22
C VAL A 523 3.52 11.08 13.31
N LYS A 524 3.27 10.73 14.58
CA LYS A 524 3.97 11.30 15.72
C LYS A 524 5.44 10.91 15.74
N GLU A 525 5.78 9.65 15.46
CA GLU A 525 7.17 9.19 15.32
C GLU A 525 7.89 9.91 14.18
N PHE A 526 7.23 10.06 13.03
CA PHE A 526 7.75 10.84 11.90
C PHE A 526 8.08 12.29 12.31
N ILE A 527 7.14 13.00 12.96
CA ILE A 527 7.35 14.39 13.42
C ILE A 527 8.54 14.47 14.37
N ILE A 528 8.60 13.57 15.35
CA ILE A 528 9.69 13.53 16.33
C ILE A 528 11.03 13.26 15.64
N GLY A 529 11.08 12.33 14.69
CA GLY A 529 12.27 11.99 13.92
C GLY A 529 12.83 13.18 13.15
N ILE A 530 11.98 13.92 12.42
CA ILE A 530 12.41 15.11 11.67
C ILE A 530 12.87 16.24 12.62
N LEU A 531 12.15 16.51 13.71
CA LEU A 531 12.55 17.52 14.69
C LEU A 531 13.89 17.18 15.36
N ARG A 532 14.16 15.88 15.59
CA ARG A 532 15.43 15.39 16.12
C ARG A 532 16.57 15.66 15.15
N ALA A 533 16.39 15.31 13.86
CA ALA A 533 17.38 15.57 12.81
C ALA A 533 17.70 17.08 12.69
N MET A 534 16.69 17.94 12.69
CA MET A 534 16.90 19.39 12.66
C MET A 534 17.63 19.92 13.90
N ASN A 535 17.20 19.52 15.10
CA ASN A 535 17.79 20.00 16.35
C ASN A 535 19.28 19.62 16.45
N LEU A 536 19.61 18.49 15.86
CA LEU A 536 20.94 17.95 15.79
C LEU A 536 21.83 18.72 14.81
N GLU A 537 21.35 18.97 13.60
CA GLU A 537 22.02 19.82 12.61
C GLU A 537 22.33 21.21 13.20
N ILE A 538 21.34 21.82 13.85
CA ILE A 538 21.50 23.10 14.54
C ILE A 538 22.53 23.01 15.68
N ARG A 539 22.56 21.91 16.44
CA ARG A 539 23.53 21.70 17.53
C ARG A 539 24.95 21.56 16.99
N LEU A 540 25.15 20.85 15.87
CA LEU A 540 26.45 20.75 15.21
C LEU A 540 26.92 22.11 14.72
N LEU A 541 26.06 22.84 14.01
CA LEU A 541 26.38 24.17 13.48
C LEU A 541 26.72 25.13 14.62
N ARG A 542 26.00 25.05 15.75
CA ARG A 542 26.32 25.80 16.96
C ARG A 542 27.64 25.38 17.60
N LYS A 543 27.95 24.09 17.66
CA LYS A 543 29.22 23.55 18.18
C LYS A 543 30.38 23.98 17.28
N TYR A 544 30.18 23.97 15.96
CA TYR A 544 31.13 24.45 14.97
C TYR A 544 31.36 25.96 15.10
N ALA A 545 30.30 26.76 15.19
CA ALA A 545 30.38 28.20 15.44
C ALA A 545 31.21 28.53 16.69
N ARG A 546 31.01 27.75 17.76
CA ARG A 546 31.78 27.88 19.02
C ARG A 546 33.23 27.39 18.89
N LYS A 547 33.51 26.40 18.04
CA LYS A 547 34.87 25.85 17.82
C LYS A 547 35.71 26.72 16.87
N VAL A 548 35.08 27.39 15.90
CA VAL A 548 35.71 28.31 14.93
C VAL A 548 36.21 29.62 15.56
N LEU A 549 35.92 29.88 16.84
CA LEU A 549 36.52 30.95 17.65
C LEU A 549 38.07 30.92 17.75
N ARG A 550 38.78 29.93 17.17
CA ARG A 550 40.25 29.83 17.23
C ARG A 550 40.99 29.69 15.89
N THR A 551 40.33 29.47 14.77
CA THR A 551 41.02 29.22 13.49
C THR A 551 40.17 29.75 12.34
N SER A 552 40.62 30.85 11.76
CA SER A 552 39.96 31.63 10.72
C SER A 552 39.70 30.84 9.43
N LYS A 553 38.46 30.32 9.31
CA LYS A 553 37.61 30.08 8.11
C LYS A 553 36.41 29.24 8.56
N GLY A 554 35.16 29.63 8.30
CA GLY A 554 34.03 28.76 8.63
C GLY A 554 32.67 29.21 8.11
N GLU A 555 31.84 28.21 7.78
CA GLU A 555 30.46 28.20 7.30
C GLU A 555 29.40 28.87 8.21
N VAL A 556 29.82 29.48 9.32
CA VAL A 556 28.93 30.06 10.35
C VAL A 556 29.61 31.30 10.93
N ARG A 557 28.94 32.47 10.87
CA ARG A 557 29.45 33.71 11.46
C ARG A 557 29.02 33.85 12.91
N VAL A 558 30.01 34.03 13.78
CA VAL A 558 29.81 34.61 15.11
C VAL A 558 30.25 36.06 15.03
N ASN A 559 29.41 36.96 15.52
CA ASN A 559 29.62 38.40 15.40
C ASN A 559 30.94 38.84 16.08
N ARG A 560 32.03 39.04 15.33
CA ARG A 560 33.22 39.86 15.71
C ARG A 560 34.19 40.11 14.54
N GLU A 561 34.86 41.27 14.63
CA GLU A 561 35.60 42.00 13.58
C GLU A 561 36.92 41.36 13.08
N ASN A 562 37.14 41.52 11.77
CA ASN A 562 38.42 41.63 11.02
C ASN A 562 39.53 40.55 11.18
N LYS A 563 39.78 39.76 10.12
CA LYS A 563 41.09 39.67 9.41
C LYS A 563 41.05 38.73 8.18
N LYS A 564 41.73 39.17 7.11
CA LYS A 564 41.98 38.48 5.84
C LYS A 564 43.04 37.36 6.01
N GLU A 565 42.90 36.21 5.33
CA GLU A 565 43.92 35.65 4.40
C GLU A 565 43.56 34.31 3.68
N LYS A 566 44.40 34.00 2.68
CA LYS A 566 44.29 33.24 1.40
C LYS A 566 43.81 31.77 1.36
N LYS A 567 43.44 31.35 0.13
CA LYS A 567 42.79 30.10 -0.33
C LYS A 567 43.74 28.89 -0.54
N ARG A 568 43.24 27.68 -0.28
CA ARG A 568 43.64 26.37 -0.88
C ARG A 568 42.37 25.51 -1.05
N GLY A 569 42.34 24.68 -2.09
CA GLY A 569 41.16 23.95 -2.59
C GLY A 569 40.57 22.92 -1.61
N ARG A 570 39.27 22.62 -1.81
CA ARG A 570 38.46 21.73 -0.95
C ARG A 570 38.90 20.27 -1.16
N PRO A 571 39.15 19.50 -0.09
CA PRO A 571 39.37 18.05 -0.19
C PRO A 571 38.10 17.34 -0.69
N SER A 572 38.27 16.22 -1.41
CA SER A 572 37.16 15.40 -1.90
C SER A 572 36.46 14.65 -0.75
N LYS A 573 35.23 14.15 -0.97
CA LYS A 573 34.47 13.42 0.07
C LYS A 573 35.22 12.18 0.54
N GLU A 574 35.95 11.58 -0.37
CA GLU A 574 36.80 10.42 -0.23
C GLU A 574 38.03 10.72 0.65
N GLU A 575 38.71 11.83 0.38
CA GLU A 575 39.84 12.31 1.19
C GLU A 575 39.38 12.64 2.62
N ILE A 576 38.18 13.23 2.76
CA ILE A 576 37.57 13.52 4.07
C ILE A 576 37.28 12.21 4.84
N ALA A 577 36.67 11.21 4.19
CA ALA A 577 36.34 9.95 4.83
C ALA A 577 37.60 9.20 5.30
N LEU A 578 38.63 9.12 4.44
CA LEU A 578 39.90 8.47 4.76
C LEU A 578 40.64 9.16 5.90
N GLU A 579 40.68 10.49 5.92
CA GLU A 579 41.32 11.24 6.98
C GLU A 579 40.59 11.05 8.32
N GLN A 580 39.24 11.10 8.30
CA GLN A 580 38.41 10.84 9.48
C GLN A 580 38.62 9.43 10.06
N LEU A 581 38.79 8.43 9.20
CA LEU A 581 39.08 7.06 9.62
C LEU A 581 40.45 6.93 10.28
N ARG A 582 41.48 7.53 9.69
CA ARG A 582 42.83 7.54 10.28
C ARG A 582 42.87 8.26 11.62
N GLU A 583 42.11 9.35 11.78
CA GLU A 583 42.00 10.08 13.04
C GLU A 583 41.28 9.29 14.15
N LEU A 584 40.29 8.48 13.78
CA LEU A 584 39.40 7.80 14.74
C LEU A 584 39.80 6.37 15.05
N SER A 585 40.48 5.69 14.13
CA SER A 585 40.82 4.28 14.28
C SER A 585 41.88 4.12 15.36
N LYS A 586 41.59 3.23 16.32
CA LYS A 586 42.43 2.99 17.49
C LYS A 586 43.43 1.89 17.20
N ASP A 587 44.66 2.05 17.69
CA ASP A 587 45.71 1.03 17.57
C ASP A 587 45.27 -0.33 18.15
N GLU A 588 44.42 -0.33 19.18
CA GLU A 588 43.83 -1.55 19.75
C GLU A 588 42.97 -2.33 18.74
N ILE A 589 42.17 -1.63 17.91
CA ILE A 589 41.32 -2.28 16.88
C ILE A 589 42.22 -2.96 15.85
N LEU A 590 43.29 -2.29 15.44
CA LEU A 590 44.28 -2.84 14.51
C LEU A 590 44.97 -4.09 15.08
N VAL A 591 45.49 -4.01 16.31
CA VAL A 591 46.18 -5.12 16.97
C VAL A 591 45.24 -6.33 17.16
N ASN A 592 43.98 -6.09 17.52
CA ASN A 592 42.99 -7.15 17.69
C ASN A 592 42.71 -7.86 16.36
N VAL A 593 42.44 -7.13 15.28
CA VAL A 593 42.12 -7.72 13.97
C VAL A 593 43.29 -8.55 13.42
N VAL A 594 44.52 -8.04 13.55
CA VAL A 594 45.71 -8.74 13.03
C VAL A 594 45.98 -10.03 13.82
N ASN A 595 45.83 -10.01 15.14
CA ASN A 595 46.16 -11.18 15.98
C ASN A 595 45.01 -12.18 16.16
N THR A 596 43.76 -11.81 15.83
CA THR A 596 42.61 -12.70 15.99
C THR A 596 42.71 -13.91 15.07
N ASN A 597 42.53 -15.10 15.64
CA ASN A 597 42.33 -16.33 14.89
C ASN A 597 40.85 -16.45 14.47
N VAL A 598 40.59 -16.84 13.22
CA VAL A 598 39.23 -17.03 12.69
C VAL A 598 38.42 -18.05 13.52
N GLU A 599 39.11 -19.01 14.14
CA GLU A 599 38.49 -20.01 15.00
C GLU A 599 37.86 -19.43 16.28
N GLU A 600 38.37 -18.28 16.76
CA GLU A 600 38.01 -17.66 18.05
C GLU A 600 36.96 -16.54 17.89
N ILE A 601 36.49 -16.27 16.67
CA ILE A 601 35.52 -15.19 16.40
C ILE A 601 34.11 -15.62 16.83
N GLU A 602 33.61 -15.03 17.91
CA GLU A 602 32.23 -15.26 18.38
C GLU A 602 31.18 -14.42 17.63
N ASN A 603 31.51 -13.16 17.31
CA ASN A 603 30.61 -12.25 16.60
C ASN A 603 31.22 -11.81 15.26
N VAL A 604 30.83 -12.52 14.18
CA VAL A 604 31.39 -12.29 12.86
C VAL A 604 31.13 -10.86 12.36
N HIS A 605 29.94 -10.31 12.58
CA HIS A 605 29.58 -8.99 12.05
C HIS A 605 30.38 -7.89 12.73
N ARG A 606 30.62 -8.04 14.04
CA ARG A 606 31.49 -7.16 14.81
C ARG A 606 32.93 -7.22 14.27
N PHE A 607 33.47 -8.42 14.09
CA PHE A 607 34.82 -8.61 13.54
C PHE A 607 34.98 -7.99 12.14
N VAL A 608 33.99 -8.15 11.24
CA VAL A 608 34.06 -7.55 9.90
C VAL A 608 34.12 -6.02 9.97
N LEU A 609 33.35 -5.40 10.87
CA LEU A 609 33.40 -3.94 11.07
C LEU A 609 34.73 -3.48 11.66
N GLU A 610 35.28 -4.21 12.64
CA GLU A 610 36.62 -3.94 13.20
C GLU A 610 37.70 -4.01 12.11
N ALA A 611 37.64 -5.06 11.28
CA ALA A 611 38.57 -5.23 10.19
C ALA A 611 38.48 -4.09 9.17
N ILE A 612 37.27 -3.67 8.78
CA ILE A 612 37.06 -2.51 7.89
C ILE A 612 37.64 -1.22 8.49
N LEU A 613 37.46 -0.99 9.79
CA LEU A 613 37.99 0.20 10.48
C LEU A 613 39.52 0.17 10.65
N ALA A 614 40.12 -1.02 10.72
CA ALA A 614 41.58 -1.21 10.83
C ALA A 614 42.30 -1.00 9.49
N LEU A 615 41.69 -1.40 8.38
CA LEU A 615 42.29 -1.42 7.04
C LEU A 615 43.01 -0.12 6.62
N PRO A 616 42.48 1.10 6.87
CA PRO A 616 43.16 2.36 6.51
C PRO A 616 44.48 2.64 7.23
N ASN A 617 44.72 1.97 8.36
CA ASN A 617 45.90 2.14 9.20
C ASN A 617 46.99 1.08 8.94
N ILE A 618 46.72 0.10 8.07
CA ILE A 618 47.69 -0.94 7.71
C ILE A 618 48.56 -0.43 6.57
N GLY A 619 49.84 -0.19 6.84
CA GLY A 619 50.80 0.25 5.82
C GLY A 619 51.31 -0.87 4.89
N ASP A 620 51.16 -2.13 5.30
CA ASP A 620 51.68 -3.32 4.60
C ASP A 620 50.61 -4.04 3.75
N TYR A 621 50.96 -4.35 2.51
CA TYR A 621 50.07 -4.97 1.52
C TYR A 621 49.70 -6.41 1.87
N GLU A 622 50.66 -7.19 2.36
CA GLU A 622 50.44 -8.60 2.68
C GLU A 622 49.55 -8.75 3.92
N THR A 623 49.73 -7.89 4.92
CA THR A 623 48.85 -7.81 6.09
C THR A 623 47.41 -7.45 5.69
N ILE A 624 47.21 -6.51 4.73
CA ILE A 624 45.87 -6.17 4.23
C ILE A 624 45.20 -7.38 3.56
N LYS A 625 45.93 -8.11 2.71
CA LYS A 625 45.41 -9.35 2.10
C LYS A 625 45.03 -10.38 3.15
N GLU A 626 45.85 -10.55 4.19
CA GLU A 626 45.57 -11.48 5.27
C GLU A 626 44.28 -11.11 6.00
N VAL A 627 44.09 -9.83 6.36
CA VAL A 627 42.85 -9.36 7.00
C VAL A 627 41.63 -9.59 6.11
N ILE A 628 41.72 -9.30 4.81
CA ILE A 628 40.63 -9.55 3.85
C ILE A 628 40.30 -11.05 3.80
N LYS A 629 41.32 -11.91 3.78
CA LYS A 629 41.14 -13.37 3.79
C LYS A 629 40.45 -13.83 5.08
N LYS A 630 40.82 -13.28 6.24
CA LYS A 630 40.14 -13.56 7.52
C LYS A 630 38.67 -13.16 7.50
N ILE A 631 38.32 -12.01 6.92
CA ILE A 631 36.92 -11.59 6.72
C ILE A 631 36.14 -12.65 5.93
N GLU A 632 36.70 -13.10 4.79
CA GLU A 632 36.04 -14.09 3.94
C GLU A 632 35.86 -15.44 4.66
N GLU A 633 36.88 -15.92 5.35
CA GLU A 633 36.85 -17.19 6.09
C GLU A 633 35.85 -17.15 7.25
N ALA A 634 35.82 -16.05 8.01
CA ALA A 634 34.91 -15.86 9.13
C ALA A 634 33.44 -15.83 8.67
N LEU A 635 33.13 -15.10 7.60
CA LEU A 635 31.77 -15.03 7.03
C LEU A 635 31.30 -16.37 6.47
N LEU A 636 32.16 -17.09 5.73
CA LEU A 636 31.81 -18.40 5.19
C LEU A 636 31.56 -19.42 6.31
N ARG A 637 32.37 -19.39 7.38
CA ARG A 637 32.14 -20.24 8.56
C ARG A 637 30.79 -19.92 9.20
N TYR A 638 30.52 -18.64 9.45
CA TYR A 638 29.26 -18.20 10.03
C TYR A 638 28.04 -18.69 9.24
N TYR A 639 28.04 -18.53 7.91
CA TYR A 639 26.90 -18.99 7.09
C TYR A 639 26.74 -20.51 7.07
N ARG A 640 27.82 -21.29 7.19
CA ARG A 640 27.73 -22.75 7.34
C ARG A 640 27.17 -23.18 8.68
N GLU A 641 27.47 -22.45 9.75
CA GLU A 641 26.87 -22.67 11.07
C GLU A 641 25.37 -22.34 11.03
N LEU A 642 25.00 -21.20 10.43
CA LEU A 642 23.60 -20.83 10.22
C LEU A 642 22.82 -21.84 9.39
N GLU A 643 23.40 -22.39 8.32
CA GLU A 643 22.76 -23.47 7.55
C GLU A 643 22.43 -24.67 8.42
N LYS A 644 23.38 -25.14 9.24
CA LYS A 644 23.19 -26.31 10.11
C LYS A 644 22.16 -26.06 11.22
N GLU A 645 22.14 -24.84 11.75
CA GLU A 645 21.28 -24.48 12.87
C GLU A 645 19.86 -24.13 12.45
N ALA A 646 19.64 -23.54 11.27
CA ALA A 646 18.34 -22.95 10.91
C ALA A 646 17.64 -23.61 9.73
N ILE A 647 18.36 -24.17 8.74
CA ILE A 647 17.74 -24.63 7.49
C ILE A 647 17.25 -26.07 7.64
N LEU A 648 15.95 -26.28 7.43
CA LEU A 648 15.32 -27.60 7.41
C LEU A 648 15.33 -28.21 6.01
N GLU A 649 14.90 -27.44 5.01
CA GLU A 649 14.77 -27.92 3.63
C GLU A 649 14.95 -26.77 2.64
N ILE A 650 15.48 -27.09 1.46
CA ILE A 650 15.63 -26.12 0.37
C ILE A 650 15.00 -26.74 -0.88
N ILE A 651 14.09 -26.01 -1.52
CA ILE A 651 13.32 -26.48 -2.66
C ILE A 651 13.57 -25.57 -3.86
N LYS A 652 14.00 -26.12 -4.99
CA LYS A 652 14.09 -25.42 -6.27
C LYS A 652 12.69 -25.30 -6.88
N LEU A 653 12.17 -24.08 -6.90
CA LEU A 653 10.87 -23.74 -7.48
C LEU A 653 10.94 -23.53 -9.00
N LYS A 654 11.99 -22.86 -9.49
CA LYS A 654 12.12 -22.52 -10.91
C LYS A 654 13.57 -22.24 -11.30
N GLU A 655 13.93 -22.63 -12.52
CA GLU A 655 15.22 -22.32 -13.15
C GLU A 655 14.97 -21.77 -14.56
N VAL A 656 15.53 -20.60 -14.88
CA VAL A 656 15.37 -19.94 -16.17
C VAL A 656 16.73 -19.45 -16.68
N LYS A 657 17.14 -19.90 -17.86
CA LYS A 657 18.32 -19.38 -18.54
C LYS A 657 18.03 -17.98 -19.11
N VAL A 658 18.89 -17.01 -18.83
CA VAL A 658 18.81 -15.62 -19.32
C VAL A 658 20.13 -15.21 -19.99
N GLN A 659 20.14 -14.14 -20.80
CA GLN A 659 21.32 -13.72 -21.58
C GLN A 659 22.60 -13.49 -20.74
N GLU A 660 22.46 -13.15 -19.46
CA GLU A 660 23.57 -12.85 -18.55
C GLU A 660 23.70 -13.85 -17.38
N GLY A 661 23.18 -15.08 -17.52
CA GLY A 661 23.30 -16.12 -16.48
C GLY A 661 22.06 -17.01 -16.33
N THR A 662 21.86 -17.57 -15.14
CA THR A 662 20.71 -18.43 -14.80
C THR A 662 19.95 -17.83 -13.63
N LYS A 663 18.66 -17.52 -13.80
CA LYS A 663 17.79 -17.07 -12.71
C LYS A 663 17.20 -18.28 -12.00
N LEU A 664 17.49 -18.43 -10.72
CA LEU A 664 16.99 -19.48 -9.84
C LEU A 664 15.99 -18.90 -8.86
N ARG A 665 14.93 -19.67 -8.57
CA ARG A 665 13.99 -19.41 -7.49
C ARG A 665 14.02 -20.59 -6.53
N LEU A 666 14.42 -20.33 -5.29
CA LEU A 666 14.50 -21.28 -4.19
C LEU A 666 13.40 -20.97 -3.17
N LEU A 667 12.89 -21.99 -2.51
CA LEU A 667 12.09 -21.90 -1.30
C LEU A 667 12.93 -22.51 -0.19
N ILE A 668 13.31 -21.71 0.80
CA ILE A 668 14.12 -22.11 1.95
C ILE A 668 13.17 -22.22 3.14
N LYS A 669 13.05 -23.42 3.69
CA LYS A 669 12.28 -23.69 4.91
C LYS A 669 13.22 -23.68 6.11
N LEU A 670 12.92 -22.84 7.09
CA LEU A 670 13.67 -22.71 8.33
C LEU A 670 12.92 -23.33 9.52
N ILE A 671 13.64 -23.58 10.61
CA ILE A 671 13.06 -23.96 11.90
C ILE A 671 12.03 -22.92 12.34
N GLY A 672 10.90 -23.35 12.89
CA GLY A 672 9.80 -22.46 13.26
C GLY A 672 8.76 -22.25 12.15
N ASN A 673 8.81 -23.05 11.07
CA ASN A 673 7.92 -22.98 9.92
C ASN A 673 7.98 -21.65 9.14
N PHE A 674 9.16 -21.04 9.07
CA PHE A 674 9.39 -19.89 8.20
C PHE A 674 9.77 -20.35 6.79
N ASP A 675 8.95 -19.95 5.82
CA ASP A 675 9.11 -20.30 4.41
C ASP A 675 9.52 -19.04 3.63
N VAL A 676 10.74 -19.02 3.09
CA VAL A 676 11.27 -17.87 2.35
C VAL A 676 11.51 -18.22 0.89
N GLU A 677 10.88 -17.47 -0.01
CA GLU A 677 11.19 -17.57 -1.44
C GLU A 677 12.31 -16.61 -1.83
N LEU A 678 13.46 -17.17 -2.21
CA LEU A 678 14.61 -16.41 -2.70
C LEU A 678 14.71 -16.51 -4.22
N SER A 679 14.72 -15.36 -4.91
CA SER A 679 15.02 -15.30 -6.35
C SER A 679 16.39 -14.66 -6.56
N TYR A 680 17.34 -15.40 -7.15
CA TYR A 680 18.69 -14.89 -7.40
C TYR A 680 19.23 -15.30 -8.78
N LYS A 681 20.23 -14.57 -9.29
CA LYS A 681 20.80 -14.77 -10.63
C LYS A 681 22.24 -15.28 -10.52
N VAL A 682 22.48 -16.48 -11.01
CA VAL A 682 23.80 -17.12 -11.12
C VAL A 682 24.50 -16.62 -12.37
N GLY A 683 25.70 -16.06 -12.25
CA GLY A 683 26.55 -15.68 -13.40
C GLY A 683 26.53 -14.21 -13.81
N SER A 684 25.85 -13.31 -13.07
CA SER A 684 26.03 -11.87 -13.28
C SER A 684 27.44 -11.43 -12.89
N LYS A 685 28.06 -10.52 -13.67
CA LYS A 685 29.29 -9.84 -13.27
C LYS A 685 29.08 -9.25 -11.86
N GLY A 686 29.98 -9.58 -10.94
CA GLY A 686 29.85 -9.23 -9.53
C GLY A 686 29.80 -7.72 -9.31
N ILE A 687 29.51 -7.33 -8.07
CA ILE A 687 29.61 -5.94 -7.62
C ILE A 687 31.03 -5.44 -7.92
N THR A 688 31.13 -4.36 -8.67
CA THR A 688 32.42 -3.74 -8.97
C THR A 688 32.75 -2.78 -7.84
N ALA A 689 33.74 -3.15 -7.05
CA ALA A 689 34.35 -2.27 -6.06
C ALA A 689 35.24 -1.25 -6.79
N VAL A 690 35.04 0.04 -6.50
CA VAL A 690 35.98 1.08 -6.93
C VAL A 690 36.82 1.45 -5.71
N PRO A 691 38.14 1.21 -5.73
CA PRO A 691 39.00 1.62 -4.63
C PRO A 691 39.01 3.15 -4.54
N ILE A 692 39.04 3.68 -3.33
CA ILE A 692 38.96 5.13 -3.04
C ILE A 692 40.31 5.89 -3.36
N MET A 693 41.15 5.31 -4.24
CA MET A 693 42.40 5.78 -4.94
C MET A 693 43.71 5.95 -4.12
N SER A 694 44.97 5.75 -4.61
CA SER A 694 45.57 5.57 -5.97
C SER A 694 46.87 4.68 -6.03
N GLU A 695 47.49 4.61 -7.22
CA GLU A 695 48.46 3.70 -7.89
C GLU A 695 49.67 3.07 -7.16
N GLU A 696 50.01 3.38 -5.91
CA GLU A 696 51.24 2.82 -5.28
C GLU A 696 51.08 2.21 -3.88
N LYS A 697 49.87 2.14 -3.29
CA LYS A 697 49.68 1.53 -1.95
C LYS A 697 48.35 0.76 -1.79
N PRO A 698 48.30 -0.27 -0.92
CA PRO A 698 47.09 -1.05 -0.70
C PRO A 698 46.02 -0.16 -0.08
N THR A 699 44.81 -0.17 -0.66
CA THR A 699 43.65 0.50 -0.07
C THR A 699 42.61 -0.55 0.31
N GLY A 700 42.29 -0.61 1.60
CA GLY A 700 41.31 -1.54 2.16
C GLY A 700 39.92 -0.93 2.40
N LEU A 701 39.53 0.06 1.62
CA LEU A 701 38.15 0.56 1.60
C LEU A 701 37.65 0.67 0.17
N PHE A 702 36.41 0.22 -0.03
CA PHE A 702 35.80 0.10 -1.33
C PHE A 702 34.55 0.96 -1.40
N GLU A 703 34.45 1.76 -2.47
CA GLU A 703 33.19 2.34 -2.87
C GLU A 703 32.39 1.29 -3.65
N VAL A 704 31.11 1.15 -3.30
CA VAL A 704 30.19 0.19 -3.92
C VAL A 704 29.08 0.92 -4.63
N LYS A 705 29.02 0.80 -5.96
CA LYS A 705 28.08 1.56 -6.80
C LYS A 705 26.63 1.05 -6.80
N LYS A 706 26.32 -0.09 -6.17
CA LYS A 706 25.03 -0.81 -6.31
C LYS A 706 24.59 -1.54 -5.03
N ILE A 707 24.61 -0.86 -3.88
CA ILE A 707 24.30 -1.50 -2.59
C ILE A 707 22.81 -1.81 -2.45
N GLU A 708 21.92 -0.99 -3.03
CA GLU A 708 20.46 -1.10 -2.83
C GLU A 708 19.91 -2.47 -3.28
N ASP A 709 20.42 -3.02 -4.39
CA ASP A 709 19.99 -4.32 -4.93
C ASP A 709 20.24 -5.52 -4.00
N ILE A 710 21.15 -5.38 -3.02
CA ILE A 710 21.60 -6.47 -2.12
C ILE A 710 20.65 -6.63 -0.95
N VAL A 711 20.35 -5.51 -0.28
CA VAL A 711 19.51 -5.47 0.92
C VAL A 711 18.13 -5.99 0.57
N ASP A 712 17.60 -5.55 -0.58
CA ASP A 712 16.29 -5.97 -1.06
C ASP A 712 16.23 -7.48 -1.37
N MET A 713 17.27 -8.00 -2.04
CA MET A 713 17.31 -9.41 -2.47
C MET A 713 17.33 -10.39 -1.29
N TYR A 714 18.01 -10.04 -0.19
CA TYR A 714 18.17 -10.91 0.98
C TYR A 714 17.35 -10.48 2.20
N SER A 715 16.58 -9.40 2.12
CA SER A 715 15.78 -8.84 3.23
C SER A 715 14.90 -9.89 3.91
N GLN A 716 14.05 -10.57 3.14
CA GLN A 716 13.13 -11.59 3.65
C GLN A 716 13.88 -12.75 4.31
N LEU A 717 15.01 -13.16 3.71
CA LEU A 717 15.83 -14.25 4.26
C LEU A 717 16.52 -13.80 5.56
N ASN A 718 17.00 -12.56 5.63
CA ASN A 718 17.63 -12.00 6.82
C ASN A 718 16.66 -11.95 8.01
N THR A 719 15.43 -11.48 7.77
CA THR A 719 14.37 -11.47 8.78
C THR A 719 14.05 -12.87 9.26
N ALA A 720 13.87 -13.82 8.35
CA ALA A 720 13.52 -15.19 8.72
C ALA A 720 14.61 -15.91 9.52
N PHE A 721 15.89 -15.69 9.22
CA PHE A 721 17.00 -16.23 10.03
C PHE A 721 17.03 -15.62 11.44
N TYR A 722 16.79 -14.30 11.54
CA TYR A 722 16.72 -13.62 12.83
C TYR A 722 15.53 -14.13 13.67
N GLU A 723 14.37 -14.34 13.06
CA GLU A 723 13.19 -14.87 13.76
C GLU A 723 13.32 -16.36 14.13
N ALA A 724 13.95 -17.18 13.27
CA ALA A 724 14.12 -18.61 13.50
C ALA A 724 15.11 -18.93 14.63
N ILE A 725 16.27 -18.25 14.67
CA ILE A 725 17.37 -18.59 15.58
C ILE A 725 18.07 -17.38 16.22
N GLY A 726 17.55 -16.16 16.05
CA GLY A 726 18.12 -14.94 16.65
C GLY A 726 19.40 -14.42 16.00
N LYS A 727 19.83 -15.02 14.87
CA LYS A 727 21.09 -14.69 14.20
C LYS A 727 20.83 -14.10 12.81
N PRO A 728 21.19 -12.83 12.52
CA PRO A 728 20.94 -12.22 11.21
C PRO A 728 22.00 -12.60 10.18
N LEU A 729 21.60 -12.69 8.90
CA LEU A 729 22.51 -12.85 7.77
C LEU A 729 23.39 -11.60 7.54
N TYR A 730 22.86 -10.41 7.83
CA TYR A 730 23.56 -9.14 7.77
C TYR A 730 22.94 -8.11 8.71
N LEU A 731 23.71 -7.08 9.07
CA LEU A 731 23.26 -5.98 9.92
C LEU A 731 22.63 -4.84 9.11
N GLY A 732 21.54 -4.28 9.63
CA GLY A 732 21.00 -3.01 9.14
C GLY A 732 21.91 -1.83 9.49
N LYS A 733 21.79 -0.72 8.76
CA LYS A 733 22.62 0.48 8.94
C LYS A 733 22.61 1.00 10.38
N ASP A 734 21.47 0.97 11.07
CA ASP A 734 21.38 1.42 12.46
C ASP A 734 22.20 0.54 13.41
N LYS A 735 22.18 -0.79 13.22
CA LYS A 735 22.98 -1.68 14.07
C LYS A 735 24.47 -1.58 13.77
N ILE A 736 24.83 -1.38 12.51
CA ILE A 736 26.22 -1.06 12.12
C ILE A 736 26.66 0.24 12.80
N ARG A 737 25.82 1.27 12.81
CA ARG A 737 26.09 2.57 13.44
C ARG A 737 26.35 2.42 14.93
N GLU A 738 25.47 1.72 15.64
CA GLU A 738 25.60 1.43 17.08
C GLU A 738 26.95 0.75 17.39
N ILE A 739 27.29 -0.29 16.62
CA ILE A 739 28.53 -1.04 16.80
C ILE A 739 29.77 -0.20 16.47
N VAL A 740 29.75 0.56 15.37
CA VAL A 740 30.86 1.46 14.99
C VAL A 740 31.07 2.55 16.04
N ALA A 741 29.98 3.10 16.57
CA ALA A 741 30.02 4.09 17.64
C ALA A 741 30.66 3.54 18.92
N GLU A 742 30.26 2.32 19.32
CA GLU A 742 30.85 1.59 20.44
C GLU A 742 32.36 1.38 20.25
N MET A 743 32.78 0.83 19.11
CA MET A 743 34.18 0.53 18.79
C MET A 743 35.07 1.78 18.86
N LEU A 744 34.59 2.87 18.25
CA LEU A 744 35.32 4.12 18.19
C LEU A 744 35.17 4.94 19.49
N SER A 745 34.33 4.51 20.43
CA SER A 745 33.97 5.22 21.66
C SER A 745 33.52 6.66 21.39
N ILE A 746 32.68 6.82 20.37
CA ILE A 746 32.04 8.08 20.00
C ILE A 746 30.54 7.91 20.08
N ASP A 747 29.82 9.03 20.20
CA ASP A 747 28.36 9.00 20.23
C ASP A 747 27.83 8.46 18.88
N GLU A 748 26.83 7.59 18.93
CA GLU A 748 26.17 7.02 17.73
C GLU A 748 25.72 8.12 16.75
N LEU A 749 25.33 9.25 17.31
CA LEU A 749 24.91 10.42 16.58
C LEU A 749 26.10 11.16 15.93
N ASP A 750 27.27 11.17 16.57
CA ASP A 750 28.48 11.75 15.98
C ASP A 750 28.92 10.96 14.73
N VAL A 751 28.68 9.65 14.68
CA VAL A 751 28.94 8.80 13.49
C VAL A 751 28.14 9.29 12.28
N LEU A 752 26.85 9.59 12.44
CA LEU A 752 25.98 10.02 11.33
C LEU A 752 26.26 11.43 10.81
N LEU A 753 26.82 12.27 11.65
CA LEU A 753 26.79 13.71 11.44
C LEU A 753 28.16 14.29 11.19
N LYS A 754 29.10 13.93 12.05
CA LYS A 754 30.47 14.41 12.00
C LYS A 754 31.28 13.49 11.08
N TYR A 755 30.95 12.21 11.09
CA TYR A 755 31.68 11.18 10.38
C TYR A 755 30.81 10.45 9.34
N ASN A 756 29.84 11.16 8.75
CA ASN A 756 28.89 10.57 7.80
C ASN A 756 29.58 9.93 6.59
N GLU A 757 30.57 10.62 6.03
CA GLU A 757 31.29 10.12 4.85
C GLU A 757 32.14 8.89 5.21
N MET A 758 32.75 8.86 6.40
CA MET A 758 33.36 7.65 6.97
C MET A 758 32.34 6.52 7.12
N PHE A 759 31.18 6.80 7.74
CA PHE A 759 30.15 5.81 8.00
C PHE A 759 29.57 5.21 6.71
N LYS A 760 29.36 6.03 5.68
CA LYS A 760 28.97 5.58 4.34
C LYS A 760 30.01 4.64 3.72
N ALA A 761 31.31 4.96 3.84
CA ALA A 761 32.38 4.11 3.34
C ALA A 761 32.47 2.77 4.09
N VAL A 762 32.30 2.80 5.42
CA VAL A 762 32.25 1.59 6.26
C VAL A 762 31.05 0.71 5.91
N CYS A 763 29.85 1.29 5.78
CA CYS A 763 28.66 0.54 5.38
C CYS A 763 28.81 -0.06 3.98
N SER A 764 29.37 0.70 3.03
CA SER A 764 29.61 0.22 1.67
C SER A 764 30.55 -0.99 1.67
N SER A 765 31.66 -0.89 2.39
CA SER A 765 32.62 -1.98 2.52
C SER A 765 32.01 -3.20 3.23
N TYR A 766 31.21 -2.98 4.28
CA TYR A 766 30.51 -4.05 4.98
C TYR A 766 29.57 -4.82 4.04
N TYR A 767 28.66 -4.13 3.36
CA TYR A 767 27.72 -4.78 2.45
C TYR A 767 28.39 -5.46 1.26
N PHE A 768 29.56 -4.98 0.82
CA PHE A 768 30.37 -5.66 -0.19
C PHE A 768 30.81 -7.05 0.26
N TYR A 769 31.44 -7.15 1.43
CA TYR A 769 31.92 -8.43 1.96
C TYR A 769 30.77 -9.39 2.25
N ILE A 770 29.71 -8.88 2.87
CA ILE A 770 28.48 -9.64 3.12
C ILE A 770 27.90 -10.19 1.82
N TYR A 771 27.75 -9.38 0.77
CA TYR A 771 27.17 -9.84 -0.50
C TYR A 771 28.00 -10.94 -1.14
N ASN A 772 29.33 -10.78 -1.18
CA ASN A 772 30.19 -11.78 -1.79
C ASN A 772 30.09 -13.13 -1.07
N ALA A 773 29.98 -13.10 0.26
CA ALA A 773 29.81 -14.29 1.06
C ALA A 773 28.39 -14.89 0.93
N LEU A 774 27.33 -14.07 0.98
CA LEU A 774 25.94 -14.52 0.78
C LEU A 774 25.70 -15.09 -0.62
N ARG A 775 26.33 -14.52 -1.65
CA ARG A 775 26.27 -15.07 -3.01
C ARG A 775 26.89 -16.46 -3.08
N LYS A 776 28.08 -16.65 -2.50
CA LYS A 776 28.73 -17.97 -2.41
C LYS A 776 27.84 -18.95 -1.63
N PHE A 777 27.29 -18.50 -0.50
CA PHE A 777 26.39 -19.28 0.34
C PHE A 777 25.13 -19.74 -0.42
N THR A 778 24.46 -18.86 -1.15
CA THR A 778 23.24 -19.20 -1.88
C THR A 778 23.49 -20.07 -3.11
N GLU A 779 24.65 -19.92 -3.75
CA GLU A 779 25.14 -20.87 -4.76
C GLU A 779 25.36 -22.28 -4.17
N GLU A 780 25.84 -22.39 -2.92
CA GLU A 780 25.94 -23.68 -2.21
C GLU A 780 24.57 -24.25 -1.86
N LEU A 781 23.63 -23.43 -1.35
CA LEU A 781 22.26 -23.85 -1.05
C LEU A 781 21.51 -24.36 -2.29
N ALA A 782 21.65 -23.67 -3.44
CA ALA A 782 21.02 -24.07 -4.68
C ALA A 782 21.48 -25.45 -5.17
N LYS A 783 22.76 -25.80 -4.93
CA LYS A 783 23.28 -27.14 -5.27
C LYS A 783 22.66 -28.25 -4.42
N LYS A 784 22.17 -27.93 -3.22
CA LYS A 784 21.51 -28.86 -2.29
C LYS A 784 19.98 -28.90 -2.44
N ALA A 785 19.41 -28.02 -3.27
CA ALA A 785 17.96 -27.84 -3.37
C ALA A 785 17.26 -29.02 -4.06
N ILE A 786 16.20 -29.53 -3.42
CA ILE A 786 15.31 -30.58 -3.92
C ILE A 786 14.32 -29.98 -4.92
N THR A 787 13.84 -30.70 -5.93
CA THR A 787 12.86 -30.10 -6.87
C THR A 787 11.46 -30.00 -6.24
N LYS A 788 10.67 -29.00 -6.68
CA LYS A 788 9.28 -28.83 -6.20
C LYS A 788 8.42 -30.08 -6.37
N GLU A 789 8.61 -30.82 -7.46
CA GLU A 789 7.88 -32.06 -7.75
C GLU A 789 8.21 -33.17 -6.73
N GLU A 790 9.47 -33.25 -6.30
CA GLU A 790 9.89 -34.20 -5.26
C GLU A 790 9.32 -33.85 -3.87
N ASN A 791 9.23 -32.57 -3.50
CA ASN A 791 8.62 -32.17 -2.23
C ASN A 791 7.10 -32.40 -2.19
N GLU A 792 6.38 -32.06 -3.26
CA GLU A 792 4.94 -32.37 -3.33
C GLU A 792 4.67 -33.88 -3.22
N LEU A 793 5.54 -34.72 -3.79
CA LEU A 793 5.44 -36.16 -3.65
C LEU A 793 5.70 -36.62 -2.20
N LYS A 794 6.70 -36.04 -1.52
CA LYS A 794 6.97 -36.33 -0.09
C LYS A 794 5.78 -35.97 0.80
N GLU A 795 5.19 -34.80 0.61
CA GLU A 795 4.03 -34.34 1.39
C GLU A 795 2.81 -35.27 1.19
N ILE A 796 2.54 -35.69 -0.05
CA ILE A 796 1.44 -36.63 -0.35
C ILE A 796 1.70 -37.99 0.29
N LYS A 797 2.96 -38.49 0.24
CA LYS A 797 3.34 -39.75 0.90
C LYS A 797 3.14 -39.67 2.41
N ALA A 798 3.64 -38.61 3.05
CA ALA A 798 3.50 -38.40 4.50
C ALA A 798 2.02 -38.29 4.90
N THR A 799 1.21 -37.56 4.12
CA THR A 799 -0.24 -37.48 4.35
C THR A 799 -0.90 -38.86 4.29
N PHE A 800 -0.50 -39.71 3.34
CA PHE A 800 -1.04 -41.06 3.21
C PHE A 800 -0.61 -41.98 4.35
N ILE A 801 0.66 -41.92 4.77
CA ILE A 801 1.20 -42.69 5.90
C ILE A 801 0.51 -42.27 7.19
N ASN A 802 0.43 -40.96 7.48
CA ASN A 802 -0.26 -40.45 8.67
C ASN A 802 -1.75 -40.85 8.70
N PHE A 803 -2.43 -40.85 7.54
CA PHE A 803 -3.80 -41.34 7.45
C PHE A 803 -3.91 -42.80 7.87
N ILE A 804 -2.98 -43.64 7.40
CA ILE A 804 -2.91 -45.04 7.78
C ILE A 804 -2.61 -45.13 9.30
N ASP A 805 -1.63 -44.40 9.83
CA ASP A 805 -1.22 -44.52 11.24
C ASP A 805 -2.32 -44.18 12.25
N ILE A 806 -3.08 -43.12 11.97
CA ILE A 806 -4.08 -42.58 12.91
C ILE A 806 -5.38 -43.39 12.89
N VAL A 807 -5.73 -43.97 11.74
CA VAL A 807 -7.04 -44.61 11.55
C VAL A 807 -6.99 -46.07 11.96
N GLU A 808 -7.97 -46.50 12.75
CA GLU A 808 -8.13 -47.89 13.16
C GLU A 808 -8.29 -48.82 11.94
N LYS A 809 -7.68 -50.01 12.04
CA LYS A 809 -7.58 -50.95 10.93
C LYS A 809 -8.00 -52.33 11.40
N TYR A 810 -9.02 -52.87 10.75
CA TYR A 810 -9.56 -54.18 11.12
C TYR A 810 -9.41 -55.18 10.00
N LYS A 811 -9.04 -56.41 10.35
CA LYS A 811 -9.18 -57.57 9.46
C LYS A 811 -10.57 -58.16 9.63
N GLY A 812 -11.27 -58.41 8.52
CA GLY A 812 -12.63 -58.96 8.58
C GLY A 812 -13.14 -59.56 7.28
N ASP A 813 -14.34 -60.12 7.34
CA ASP A 813 -15.07 -60.71 6.21
C ASP A 813 -16.02 -59.70 5.54
N LYS A 814 -16.41 -58.64 6.27
CA LYS A 814 -17.36 -57.61 5.84
C LYS A 814 -16.96 -56.23 6.37
N ILE A 815 -17.48 -55.18 5.73
CA ILE A 815 -17.34 -53.82 6.25
C ILE A 815 -18.31 -53.64 7.42
N ARG A 816 -17.78 -53.57 8.64
CA ARG A 816 -18.57 -53.45 9.87
C ARG A 816 -18.58 -52.02 10.42
N ALA A 817 -17.48 -51.29 10.29
CA ALA A 817 -17.32 -49.90 10.75
C ALA A 817 -17.23 -48.91 9.56
N THR A 818 -17.84 -47.73 9.70
CA THR A 818 -17.86 -46.69 8.64
C THR A 818 -16.76 -45.62 8.77
N ASP A 819 -16.03 -45.69 9.88
CA ASP A 819 -15.03 -44.78 10.41
C ASP A 819 -13.65 -45.45 10.58
N ALA A 820 -13.50 -46.69 10.12
CA ALA A 820 -12.24 -47.44 10.14
C ALA A 820 -11.84 -47.96 8.74
N ILE A 821 -10.56 -48.30 8.59
CA ILE A 821 -10.05 -49.02 7.42
C ILE A 821 -10.34 -50.51 7.62
N THR A 822 -10.88 -51.17 6.59
CA THR A 822 -11.17 -52.62 6.65
C THR A 822 -10.33 -53.37 5.62
N ILE A 823 -9.59 -54.39 6.04
CA ILE A 823 -8.92 -55.34 5.15
C ILE A 823 -9.82 -56.55 4.94
N LEU A 824 -10.28 -56.74 3.70
CA LEU A 824 -11.10 -57.88 3.29
C LEU A 824 -10.32 -58.82 2.37
N GLU A 825 -10.66 -60.10 2.39
CA GLU A 825 -10.19 -61.06 1.40
C GLU A 825 -11.30 -61.34 0.39
N ARG A 826 -11.05 -61.07 -0.90
CA ARG A 826 -11.99 -61.30 -2.00
C ARG A 826 -11.26 -61.84 -3.22
N ASP A 827 -11.80 -62.90 -3.82
CA ASP A 827 -11.26 -63.50 -5.04
C ASP A 827 -9.75 -63.83 -4.95
N GLY A 828 -9.30 -64.29 -3.77
CA GLY A 828 -7.88 -64.61 -3.51
C GLY A 828 -6.96 -63.38 -3.38
N LYS A 829 -7.51 -62.18 -3.25
CA LYS A 829 -6.77 -60.93 -3.04
C LYS A 829 -7.22 -60.21 -1.78
N ARG A 830 -6.26 -59.63 -1.06
CA ARG A 830 -6.54 -58.75 0.07
C ARG A 830 -6.78 -57.33 -0.42
N ILE A 831 -7.91 -56.77 -0.03
CA ILE A 831 -8.39 -55.46 -0.44
C ILE A 831 -8.48 -54.58 0.80
N MET A 832 -7.79 -53.45 0.77
CA MET A 832 -7.95 -52.38 1.76
C MET A 832 -9.14 -51.49 1.35
N ILE A 833 -10.12 -51.39 2.22
CA ILE A 833 -11.33 -50.59 2.03
C ILE A 833 -11.23 -49.32 2.86
N ILE A 834 -11.27 -48.18 2.18
CA ILE A 834 -11.22 -46.85 2.79
C ILE A 834 -12.57 -46.14 2.57
N PRO A 835 -13.37 -45.88 3.62
CA PRO A 835 -14.59 -45.09 3.51
C PRO A 835 -14.32 -43.67 3.00
N THR A 836 -15.13 -43.20 2.04
CA THR A 836 -14.97 -41.87 1.45
C THR A 836 -15.23 -40.76 2.47
N THR A 837 -16.14 -41.00 3.43
CA THR A 837 -16.43 -40.09 4.54
C THR A 837 -15.21 -39.89 5.43
N LEU A 838 -14.55 -40.99 5.82
CA LEU A 838 -13.35 -41.00 6.65
C LEU A 838 -12.17 -40.31 5.96
N LEU A 839 -11.98 -40.59 4.67
CA LEU A 839 -10.93 -39.92 3.90
C LEU A 839 -11.19 -38.40 3.75
N LYS A 840 -12.45 -37.99 3.62
CA LYS A 840 -12.82 -36.58 3.52
C LYS A 840 -12.71 -35.84 4.85
N SER A 841 -12.97 -36.51 5.98
CA SER A 841 -12.77 -35.90 7.29
C SER A 841 -11.30 -35.73 7.63
N PHE A 842 -10.42 -36.58 7.10
CA PHE A 842 -8.98 -36.48 7.32
C PHE A 842 -8.28 -35.46 6.40
N VAL A 843 -8.74 -35.31 5.17
CA VAL A 843 -8.09 -34.43 4.18
C VAL A 843 -8.81 -33.08 4.11
N GLU A 844 -8.21 -32.04 4.71
CA GLU A 844 -8.77 -30.69 4.86
C GLU A 844 -9.10 -29.97 3.55
N SER A 845 -8.43 -30.34 2.43
CA SER A 845 -8.62 -29.67 1.14
C SER A 845 -8.98 -30.62 -0.01
N THR A 846 -9.90 -30.18 -0.87
CA THR A 846 -10.28 -30.90 -2.10
C THR A 846 -9.12 -31.05 -3.09
N LYS A 847 -8.09 -30.19 -3.01
CA LYS A 847 -6.88 -30.23 -3.84
C LYS A 847 -5.95 -31.36 -3.40
N THR A 848 -5.70 -31.48 -2.09
CA THR A 848 -4.92 -32.58 -1.49
C THR A 848 -5.57 -33.92 -1.79
N LEU A 849 -6.90 -34.01 -1.69
CA LEU A 849 -7.65 -35.22 -2.04
C LEU A 849 -7.48 -35.63 -3.51
N LYS A 850 -7.44 -34.68 -4.45
CA LYS A 850 -7.17 -34.98 -5.87
C LYS A 850 -5.74 -35.47 -6.08
N LYS A 851 -4.76 -34.83 -5.44
CA LYS A 851 -3.34 -35.21 -5.53
C LYS A 851 -3.07 -36.59 -4.94
N LEU A 852 -3.65 -36.89 -3.78
CA LEU A 852 -3.57 -38.21 -3.13
C LEU A 852 -4.15 -39.32 -4.02
N LYS A 853 -5.28 -39.06 -4.69
CA LYS A 853 -5.87 -40.00 -5.66
C LYS A 853 -4.98 -40.22 -6.89
N ALA A 854 -4.36 -39.15 -7.41
CA ALA A 854 -3.41 -39.27 -8.51
C ALA A 854 -2.20 -40.13 -8.10
N PHE A 855 -1.65 -39.87 -6.91
CA PHE A 855 -0.59 -40.69 -6.33
C PHE A 855 -0.98 -42.16 -6.18
N TRP A 856 -2.19 -42.47 -5.70
CA TRP A 856 -2.68 -43.86 -5.62
C TRP A 856 -2.83 -44.53 -7.00
N ARG A 857 -3.18 -43.78 -8.05
CA ARG A 857 -3.19 -44.30 -9.43
C ARG A 857 -1.77 -44.56 -9.94
N ASP A 858 -0.86 -43.61 -9.74
CA ASP A 858 0.54 -43.72 -10.19
C ASP A 858 1.27 -44.88 -9.53
N LYS A 859 1.02 -45.10 -8.23
CA LYS A 859 1.53 -46.25 -7.47
C LYS A 859 0.73 -47.54 -7.69
N LYS A 860 -0.33 -47.49 -8.49
CA LYS A 860 -1.22 -48.62 -8.81
C LYS A 860 -1.79 -49.28 -7.55
N PHE A 861 -2.11 -48.48 -6.53
CA PHE A 861 -2.81 -48.93 -5.33
C PHE A 861 -4.29 -49.13 -5.59
N LEU A 862 -4.93 -48.31 -6.43
CA LEU A 862 -6.36 -48.43 -6.70
C LEU A 862 -6.68 -49.68 -7.52
N LEU A 863 -7.61 -50.50 -7.02
CA LEU A 863 -8.18 -51.62 -7.78
C LEU A 863 -9.27 -51.15 -8.77
N LYS A 864 -9.89 -50.00 -8.48
CA LYS A 864 -10.85 -49.31 -9.35
C LYS A 864 -10.60 -47.80 -9.29
N ASP A 865 -10.63 -47.12 -10.44
CA ASP A 865 -10.35 -45.68 -10.55
C ASP A 865 -11.40 -44.75 -9.92
N VAL A 866 -12.54 -45.33 -9.52
CA VAL A 866 -13.70 -44.65 -8.94
C VAL A 866 -14.07 -45.29 -7.60
N ALA A 867 -14.68 -44.49 -6.72
CA ALA A 867 -15.25 -45.00 -5.49
C ALA A 867 -16.49 -45.85 -5.81
N VAL A 868 -16.69 -46.93 -5.05
CA VAL A 868 -17.80 -47.86 -5.23
C VAL A 868 -18.72 -47.84 -4.02
N THR A 869 -19.98 -48.19 -4.22
CA THR A 869 -20.97 -48.24 -3.14
C THR A 869 -21.10 -49.66 -2.62
N GLU A 870 -20.87 -49.87 -1.31
CA GLU A 870 -20.95 -51.16 -0.63
C GLU A 870 -21.91 -51.14 0.56
N ASN A 871 -22.44 -52.31 0.94
CA ASN A 871 -23.31 -52.45 2.10
C ASN A 871 -22.49 -52.75 3.36
N THR A 872 -22.80 -52.09 4.47
CA THR A 872 -22.27 -52.46 5.79
C THR A 872 -23.00 -53.69 6.36
N ALA A 873 -22.29 -54.49 7.16
CA ALA A 873 -22.85 -55.70 7.78
C ALA A 873 -23.93 -55.40 8.83
N VAL A 874 -23.72 -54.36 9.64
CA VAL A 874 -24.54 -54.07 10.83
C VAL A 874 -25.90 -53.45 10.47
N SER A 875 -25.99 -52.67 9.38
CA SER A 875 -27.20 -51.89 9.08
C SER A 875 -27.70 -52.00 7.64
N ARG A 876 -27.08 -52.84 6.79
CA ARG A 876 -27.31 -52.90 5.33
C ARG A 876 -27.26 -51.52 4.64
N LYS A 877 -26.59 -50.55 5.26
CA LYS A 877 -26.52 -49.16 4.77
C LYS A 877 -25.48 -49.10 3.67
N LYS A 878 -25.85 -48.46 2.57
CA LYS A 878 -24.94 -48.22 1.44
C LYS A 878 -23.96 -47.11 1.78
N ILE A 879 -22.67 -47.39 1.72
CA ILE A 879 -21.57 -46.44 1.92
C ILE A 879 -20.67 -46.39 0.69
N THR A 880 -20.04 -45.25 0.43
CA THR A 880 -19.12 -45.08 -0.71
C THR A 880 -17.68 -45.28 -0.23
N VAL A 881 -16.94 -46.19 -0.86
CA VAL A 881 -15.60 -46.62 -0.43
C VAL A 881 -14.60 -46.65 -1.59
N TYR A 882 -13.30 -46.53 -1.27
CA TYR A 882 -12.20 -46.80 -2.19
C TYR A 882 -11.63 -48.19 -1.92
N HIS A 883 -11.35 -48.93 -3.00
CA HIS A 883 -10.70 -50.24 -2.92
C HIS A 883 -9.25 -50.11 -3.35
N LEU A 884 -8.34 -50.37 -2.41
CA LEU A 884 -6.91 -50.39 -2.63
C LEU A 884 -6.39 -51.84 -2.54
N ASP A 885 -5.36 -52.13 -3.33
CA ASP A 885 -4.58 -53.37 -3.27
C ASP A 885 -3.77 -53.37 -1.98
N TYR A 886 -4.16 -54.21 -1.02
CA TYR A 886 -3.57 -54.20 0.32
C TYR A 886 -2.08 -54.54 0.30
N GLU A 887 -1.68 -55.53 -0.51
CA GLU A 887 -0.28 -55.97 -0.55
C GLU A 887 0.63 -54.86 -1.09
N ARG A 888 0.19 -54.11 -2.10
CA ARG A 888 0.95 -52.96 -2.61
C ARG A 888 1.03 -51.80 -1.63
N VAL A 889 -0.04 -51.55 -0.87
CA VAL A 889 -0.04 -50.53 0.18
C VAL A 889 0.88 -50.95 1.32
N ARG A 890 0.85 -52.23 1.73
CA ARG A 890 1.72 -52.81 2.74
C ARG A 890 3.20 -52.74 2.34
N GLU A 891 3.55 -53.15 1.13
CA GLU A 891 4.92 -53.04 0.59
C GLU A 891 5.41 -51.58 0.57
N PHE A 892 4.56 -50.66 0.11
CA PHE A 892 4.89 -49.23 0.12
C PHE A 892 5.09 -48.71 1.53
N TYR A 893 4.18 -49.03 2.45
CA TYR A 893 4.22 -48.56 3.83
C TYR A 893 5.44 -49.10 4.57
N PHE A 894 5.75 -50.40 4.42
CA PHE A 894 6.95 -51.02 4.98
C PHE A 894 8.23 -50.37 4.46
N LYS A 895 8.29 -50.08 3.15
CA LYS A 895 9.46 -49.43 2.55
C LYS A 895 9.70 -48.02 3.10
N GLU A 896 8.65 -47.27 3.40
CA GLU A 896 8.78 -45.86 3.82
C GLU A 896 8.88 -45.68 5.34
N THR A 897 8.31 -46.61 6.14
CA THR A 897 8.27 -46.51 7.61
C THR A 897 9.15 -47.53 8.34
N GLY A 898 9.50 -48.65 7.68
CA GLY A 898 10.15 -49.79 8.30
C GLY A 898 9.22 -50.68 9.14
N VAL A 899 7.92 -50.36 9.23
CA VAL A 899 6.92 -51.09 10.02
C VAL A 899 6.03 -51.91 9.11
N ASP A 900 5.78 -53.18 9.46
CA ASP A 900 4.86 -54.02 8.72
C ASP A 900 3.41 -53.67 9.08
N LEU A 901 2.63 -53.24 8.08
CA LEU A 901 1.24 -52.85 8.28
C LEU A 901 0.37 -54.01 8.81
N GLU A 902 0.79 -55.27 8.57
CA GLU A 902 0.09 -56.45 9.10
C GLU A 902 0.09 -56.49 10.64
N GLU A 903 1.16 -56.00 11.28
CA GLU A 903 1.30 -55.98 12.74
C GLU A 903 0.37 -54.95 13.41
N GLN A 904 -0.16 -54.01 12.62
CA GLN A 904 -1.09 -52.98 13.09
C GLN A 904 -2.56 -53.34 12.88
N LEU A 905 -2.86 -54.50 12.28
CA LEU A 905 -4.24 -54.95 12.09
C LEU A 905 -4.81 -55.52 13.38
N GLN A 906 -5.99 -55.03 13.76
CA GLN A 906 -6.76 -55.57 14.87
C GLN A 906 -7.80 -56.59 14.36
N GLU A 907 -8.07 -57.61 15.17
CA GLU A 907 -9.25 -58.45 14.97
C GLU A 907 -10.50 -57.69 15.42
N TYR A 908 -11.56 -57.77 14.62
CA TYR A 908 -12.82 -57.11 14.95
C TYR A 908 -13.51 -57.83 16.12
N VAL A 909 -13.60 -57.19 17.29
CA VAL A 909 -14.32 -57.69 18.47
C VAL A 909 -15.65 -56.95 18.61
N GLU A 910 -16.76 -57.67 18.58
CA GLU A 910 -18.12 -57.11 18.51
C GLU A 910 -18.54 -56.30 19.77
N GLU A 911 -17.88 -56.52 20.91
CA GLU A 911 -18.19 -55.87 22.21
C GLU A 911 -17.69 -54.41 22.34
N SER A 912 -16.68 -53.97 21.57
CA SER A 912 -16.10 -52.62 21.74
C SER A 912 -16.97 -51.49 21.17
N TRP A 913 -17.86 -51.81 20.23
CA TRP A 913 -18.80 -50.86 19.62
C TRP A 913 -19.95 -50.48 20.56
N ASP A 914 -20.45 -51.42 21.36
CA ASP A 914 -21.52 -51.20 22.33
C ASP A 914 -21.11 -50.14 23.36
N GLU A 915 -19.89 -50.20 23.91
CA GLU A 915 -19.42 -49.24 24.91
C GLU A 915 -19.20 -47.82 24.35
N GLY A 916 -18.64 -47.69 23.14
CA GLY A 916 -18.45 -46.39 22.48
C GLY A 916 -19.76 -45.69 22.13
N TYR A 917 -20.75 -46.45 21.64
CA TYR A 917 -22.09 -45.93 21.39
C TYR A 917 -22.82 -45.59 22.68
N ILE A 918 -22.72 -46.45 23.71
CA ILE A 918 -23.27 -46.16 25.05
C ILE A 918 -22.69 -44.84 25.57
N ARG A 919 -21.37 -44.63 25.46
CA ARG A 919 -20.73 -43.36 25.88
C ARG A 919 -21.31 -42.16 25.15
N THR A 920 -21.43 -42.25 23.83
CA THR A 920 -21.98 -41.16 22.99
C THR A 920 -23.45 -40.86 23.35
N ILE A 921 -24.25 -41.89 23.62
CA ILE A 921 -25.64 -41.76 24.06
C ILE A 921 -25.70 -41.11 25.44
N LYS A 922 -24.80 -41.47 26.37
CA LYS A 922 -24.71 -40.86 27.70
C LYS A 922 -24.40 -39.37 27.61
N ASP A 923 -23.42 -38.99 26.80
CA ASP A 923 -23.05 -37.58 26.60
C ASP A 923 -24.20 -36.76 26.00
N LEU A 924 -24.94 -37.33 25.03
CA LEU A 924 -26.12 -36.71 24.45
C LEU A 924 -27.23 -36.49 25.49
N ILE A 925 -27.52 -37.51 26.30
CA ILE A 925 -28.54 -37.44 27.36
C ILE A 925 -28.18 -36.35 28.37
N LEU A 926 -26.94 -36.34 28.87
CA LEU A 926 -26.48 -35.35 29.85
C LEU A 926 -26.53 -33.94 29.28
N SER A 927 -26.01 -33.72 28.07
CA SER A 927 -26.01 -32.42 27.40
C SER A 927 -27.43 -31.85 27.24
N GLU A 928 -28.39 -32.68 26.82
CA GLU A 928 -29.76 -32.23 26.67
C GLU A 928 -30.50 -32.05 28.01
N LEU A 929 -30.17 -32.84 29.03
CA LEU A 929 -30.71 -32.64 30.37
C LEU A 929 -30.21 -31.32 30.99
N TYR A 930 -28.94 -30.96 30.79
CA TYR A 930 -28.41 -29.67 31.21
C TYR A 930 -29.14 -28.49 30.54
N GLN A 931 -29.61 -28.66 29.30
CA GLN A 931 -30.33 -27.60 28.57
C GLN A 931 -31.82 -27.54 28.91
N LYS A 932 -32.49 -28.69 29.05
CA LYS A 932 -33.95 -28.78 29.10
C LYS A 932 -34.51 -29.11 30.48
N GLY A 933 -33.67 -29.52 31.42
CA GLY A 933 -34.04 -29.95 32.78
C GLY A 933 -34.76 -31.29 32.86
N SER A 934 -35.41 -31.75 31.78
CA SER A 934 -36.00 -33.09 31.68
C SER A 934 -36.04 -33.60 30.24
N LEU A 935 -36.01 -34.91 30.05
CA LEU A 935 -36.08 -35.57 28.74
C LEU A 935 -37.07 -36.73 28.73
N SER A 936 -37.89 -36.82 27.69
CA SER A 936 -38.77 -37.98 27.47
C SER A 936 -37.98 -39.18 26.95
N LEU A 937 -38.16 -40.34 27.60
CA LEU A 937 -37.54 -41.58 27.13
C LEU A 937 -38.08 -42.02 25.76
N ASP A 938 -39.34 -41.72 25.45
CA ASP A 938 -39.93 -42.06 24.15
C ASP A 938 -39.37 -41.20 23.01
N GLU A 939 -39.06 -39.93 23.29
CA GLU A 939 -38.38 -39.06 22.32
C GLU A 939 -36.95 -39.52 22.07
N LEU A 940 -36.24 -39.94 23.13
CA LEU A 940 -34.89 -40.50 23.01
C LEU A 940 -34.90 -41.82 22.24
N ARG A 941 -35.87 -42.71 22.49
CA ARG A 941 -36.06 -43.96 21.73
C ARG A 941 -36.24 -43.69 20.24
N MET A 942 -37.15 -42.78 19.88
CA MET A 942 -37.41 -42.42 18.48
C MET A 942 -36.18 -41.81 17.79
N ARG A 943 -35.35 -41.07 18.54
CA ARG A 943 -34.20 -40.36 17.98
C ARG A 943 -32.94 -41.20 17.85
N ILE A 944 -32.67 -42.05 18.83
CA ILE A 944 -31.45 -42.87 18.87
C ILE A 944 -31.63 -44.12 18.00
N GLY A 945 -32.84 -44.70 17.95
CA GLY A 945 -33.15 -45.84 17.08
C GLY A 945 -32.52 -47.17 17.51
N TYR A 946 -31.84 -47.21 18.65
CA TYR A 946 -31.22 -48.40 19.25
C TYR A 946 -31.70 -48.56 20.70
N GLU A 947 -32.82 -49.26 20.89
CA GLU A 947 -33.51 -49.35 22.19
C GLU A 947 -32.65 -50.03 23.27
N GLU A 948 -31.98 -51.14 22.94
CA GLU A 948 -31.13 -51.87 23.90
C GLU A 948 -29.91 -51.05 24.38
N LEU A 949 -29.30 -50.26 23.48
CA LEU A 949 -28.16 -49.40 23.83
C LEU A 949 -28.59 -48.18 24.65
N LEU A 950 -29.75 -47.61 24.32
CA LEU A 950 -30.36 -46.54 25.12
C LEU A 950 -30.70 -47.04 26.53
N GLU A 951 -31.29 -48.23 26.66
CA GLU A 951 -31.59 -48.80 27.97
C GLU A 951 -30.32 -49.09 28.78
N LYS A 952 -29.27 -49.64 28.16
CA LYS A 952 -27.97 -49.82 28.82
C LYS A 952 -27.37 -48.48 29.27
N ALA A 953 -27.37 -47.46 28.42
CA ALA A 953 -26.84 -46.12 28.73
C ALA A 953 -27.61 -45.44 29.87
N VAL A 954 -28.94 -45.51 29.85
CA VAL A 954 -29.79 -44.97 30.92
C VAL A 954 -29.57 -45.70 32.23
N ARG A 955 -29.51 -47.05 32.22
CA ARG A 955 -29.20 -47.83 33.42
C ARG A 955 -27.83 -47.47 34.02
N GLN A 956 -26.83 -47.26 33.18
CA GLN A 956 -25.51 -46.81 33.63
C GLN A 956 -25.55 -45.41 34.25
N LEU A 957 -26.20 -44.43 33.62
CA LEU A 957 -26.32 -43.08 34.19
C LEU A 957 -27.10 -43.05 35.51
N VAL A 958 -28.11 -43.90 35.67
CA VAL A 958 -28.86 -44.06 36.92
C VAL A 958 -27.98 -44.71 38.00
N ALA A 959 -27.22 -45.75 37.64
CA ALA A 959 -26.29 -46.42 38.56
C ALA A 959 -25.14 -45.51 39.00
N GLU A 960 -24.65 -44.66 38.10
CA GLU A 960 -23.63 -43.63 38.36
C GLU A 960 -24.17 -42.42 39.13
N GLY A 961 -25.49 -42.34 39.33
CA GLY A 961 -26.12 -41.29 40.12
C GLY A 961 -26.29 -39.95 39.41
N PHE A 962 -26.01 -39.85 38.12
CA PHE A 962 -26.17 -38.59 37.36
C PHE A 962 -27.63 -38.24 37.09
N VAL A 963 -28.49 -39.24 36.93
CA VAL A 963 -29.89 -39.04 36.52
C VAL A 963 -30.85 -39.91 37.34
N GLU A 964 -32.10 -39.47 37.44
CA GLU A 964 -33.21 -40.27 37.93
C GLU A 964 -34.33 -40.37 36.89
N VAL A 965 -35.09 -41.47 36.92
CA VAL A 965 -36.23 -41.70 36.03
C VAL A 965 -37.52 -41.55 36.83
N ARG A 966 -38.40 -40.64 36.40
CA ARG A 966 -39.76 -40.46 36.94
C ARG A 966 -40.75 -40.28 35.80
N ASP A 967 -41.87 -40.99 35.83
CA ASP A 967 -42.97 -40.88 34.85
C ASP A 967 -42.51 -40.86 33.37
N ASN A 968 -41.68 -41.84 32.99
CA ASN A 968 -41.10 -41.98 31.64
C ASN A 968 -40.22 -40.80 31.19
N LYS A 969 -39.71 -40.00 32.13
CA LYS A 969 -38.76 -38.90 31.90
C LYS A 969 -37.50 -39.06 32.73
N LEU A 970 -36.39 -38.60 32.17
CA LEU A 970 -35.10 -38.45 32.83
C LEU A 970 -34.97 -37.05 33.43
N TYR A 971 -34.38 -36.98 34.62
CA TYR A 971 -34.04 -35.75 35.34
C TYR A 971 -32.60 -35.85 35.86
N LEU A 972 -31.91 -34.71 36.04
CA LEU A 972 -30.61 -34.69 36.74
C LEU A 972 -30.84 -34.93 38.23
N LYS A 973 -30.04 -35.81 38.83
CA LYS A 973 -30.05 -36.05 40.28
C LYS A 973 -29.13 -35.00 40.92
N GLU A 974 -29.62 -34.31 41.95
CA GLU A 974 -28.93 -33.22 42.67
C GLU A 974 -28.67 -31.92 41.88
N VAL A 975 -29.74 -31.26 41.43
CA VAL A 975 -29.74 -29.78 41.35
C VAL A 975 -30.75 -29.28 42.36
N THR A 976 -30.30 -29.06 43.60
CA THR A 976 -31.01 -28.16 44.53
C THR A 976 -31.05 -26.78 43.92
N VAL A 977 -32.25 -26.30 43.59
CA VAL A 977 -32.58 -24.87 43.63
C VAL A 977 -33.25 -24.60 44.97
#